data_AF-A0A0B5EZX2-F1
#
_entry.id   AF-A0A0B5EZX2-F1
#
_cell.length_a   1.000
_cell.length_b   1.000
_cell.length_c   1.000
_cell.angle_alpha   90.00
_cell.angle_beta   90.00
_cell.angle_gamma   90.00
#
_symmetry.space_group_name_H-M   'P 1'
#
loop_
_entity.id
_entity.type
_entity.pdbx_description
1 polymer ?
#
loop_
_entity_poly.entity_id
_entity_poly.type
_entity_poly.pdbx_seq_one_letter_code
_entity_poly.pdbx_strand_id
1 'polypeptide(L)'
;MPENPRTHGHPGPHGRDDHAPASPSTPTTRTAEAATATPNPPSTQKSPSTATSPSTATSPSTATSPSTTESPSTAKSPSATGFLSTAKTPSTAKPTGGRNRPTGRGTGSTGSTGRSWTGARALLVRLHFYAGVLVAPFLLVAALTGLAYTATPQLDRLVYGDQLTVARAEGPTRPLAEQIAAARIAHPEGTLDSVVTPPGPEDTTRVVLNLPELGEKQRTVYVDPYTAEVRGALTTWAGYTPLTTWLDDLHRNLHLGETGRLYSETAASWLWVVVAGGLLLWLGRVRRGAQRAGASESARAATSAPASPAAHAPDSAPAPGPAREAQSPRTAESPRAAESPRTVKPPRTAKPPRAAHPLRSALLWDRGARGVRRTRSLHAVTGVWLSLGLLFLSATGLTWSAYAGARFDTLQQNTSAAAPVLDTTLPGSGAGGGATGHGEHAGHGAAKPKGAAPDPGHFEAVLARARAAGLGGTVTVTPPAEPGGAWTVAQRDNTWPVHYDQVAVDAERSEITDRTRWADYPVLAKLSKLGVQGHMGALFGLANQLVLAALALALTLVVLWGYRMWWQRRPTRRGGAGGLAKPARLGRAPVRGAWRRVPLPVLLAGLPLAALVGWAVPVLGVTLLGFLVLDAAVGLARRARAETAEPARDLPEPPPPVAETEDEPEAVAAVRD
;
A
#
# COMPACT_ATOMS: atom_id res chain seq x y z
N MET A 1 27.89 4.59 -71.24
CA MET A 1 27.45 3.61 -72.24
C MET A 1 26.37 2.75 -71.61
N PRO A 2 25.08 2.87 -71.99
CA PRO A 2 24.43 4.03 -72.65
C PRO A 2 24.27 5.18 -71.60
N GLU A 3 23.25 6.05 -71.45
CA GLU A 3 22.11 6.50 -72.27
C GLU A 3 21.75 7.97 -71.94
N ASN A 4 20.75 8.56 -72.60
CA ASN A 4 20.19 9.91 -72.43
C ASN A 4 18.67 9.86 -72.83
N PRO A 5 17.92 10.90 -73.27
CA PRO A 5 18.03 12.37 -73.15
C PRO A 5 16.68 13.12 -72.84
N ARG A 6 16.73 14.48 -72.91
CA ARG A 6 15.64 15.45 -73.25
C ARG A 6 14.81 16.07 -72.11
N THR A 7 14.43 17.37 -72.12
CA THR A 7 14.84 18.57 -72.92
C THR A 7 14.29 19.89 -72.33
N HIS A 8 15.06 20.99 -72.43
CA HIS A 8 14.71 22.44 -72.55
C HIS A 8 13.73 23.12 -71.54
N GLY A 9 13.83 24.43 -71.23
CA GLY A 9 14.73 25.48 -71.78
C GLY A 9 14.73 26.82 -71.00
N HIS A 10 15.37 27.84 -71.58
CA HIS A 10 15.63 29.21 -71.07
C HIS A 10 14.96 30.26 -72.01
N PRO A 11 15.06 31.61 -71.88
CA PRO A 11 15.83 32.48 -70.95
C PRO A 11 15.02 33.67 -70.33
N GLY A 12 15.71 34.65 -69.69
CA GLY A 12 15.24 36.06 -69.63
C GLY A 12 15.70 36.90 -68.40
N PRO A 13 16.31 38.11 -68.52
CA PRO A 13 16.98 38.81 -67.40
C PRO A 13 16.50 40.27 -67.07
N HIS A 14 17.31 40.99 -66.26
CA HIS A 14 17.28 42.39 -65.71
C HIS A 14 16.84 42.45 -64.23
N GLY A 15 17.44 43.19 -63.27
CA GLY A 15 18.67 44.02 -63.09
C GLY A 15 18.76 44.37 -61.57
N ARG A 16 19.91 44.51 -60.87
CA ARG A 16 20.95 45.59 -60.90
C ARG A 16 20.40 47.02 -60.73
N ASP A 17 20.93 47.93 -59.90
CA ASP A 17 22.00 48.04 -58.84
C ASP A 17 21.63 49.36 -58.03
N ASP A 18 21.95 49.72 -56.77
CA ASP A 18 22.68 49.21 -55.56
C ASP A 18 22.26 50.07 -54.30
N HIS A 19 22.95 49.93 -53.16
CA HIS A 19 23.21 50.88 -52.04
C HIS A 19 22.24 51.11 -50.83
N ALA A 20 22.88 51.35 -49.68
CA ALA A 20 22.40 51.85 -48.36
C ALA A 20 23.54 52.75 -47.77
N PRO A 21 23.64 53.08 -46.45
CA PRO A 21 22.68 53.31 -45.36
C PRO A 21 22.86 54.70 -44.66
N ALA A 22 21.96 55.11 -43.74
CA ALA A 22 22.24 56.15 -42.73
C ALA A 22 21.24 56.21 -41.56
N SER A 23 21.62 56.86 -40.45
CA SER A 23 20.82 57.23 -39.26
C SER A 23 21.54 58.41 -38.55
N PRO A 24 21.12 58.94 -37.38
CA PRO A 24 19.78 59.25 -36.83
C PRO A 24 19.65 60.76 -36.44
N SER A 25 18.48 61.23 -36.00
CA SER A 25 18.38 62.51 -35.23
C SER A 25 17.12 62.70 -34.36
N THR A 26 17.35 63.06 -33.10
CA THR A 26 16.46 63.78 -32.15
C THR A 26 16.76 65.31 -32.23
N PRO A 27 15.90 66.27 -31.79
CA PRO A 27 15.15 66.31 -30.52
C PRO A 27 13.70 66.86 -30.63
N THR A 28 12.98 67.19 -29.54
CA THR A 28 12.97 68.54 -28.90
C THR A 28 12.16 68.52 -27.58
N THR A 29 12.51 69.37 -26.61
CA THR A 29 11.83 69.54 -25.30
C THR A 29 10.75 70.63 -25.28
N ARG A 30 9.76 70.53 -24.36
CA ARG A 30 8.98 71.66 -23.83
C ARG A 30 8.46 71.38 -22.41
N THR A 31 8.28 72.43 -21.62
CA THR A 31 8.02 72.42 -20.16
C THR A 31 6.64 72.98 -19.77
N ALA A 32 6.11 72.49 -18.64
CA ALA A 32 5.14 73.08 -17.70
C ALA A 32 5.17 72.14 -16.44
N GLU A 33 5.24 72.52 -15.16
CA GLU A 33 4.56 73.55 -14.34
C GLU A 33 3.01 73.43 -14.30
N ALA A 34 2.33 73.55 -13.15
CA ALA A 34 2.69 73.36 -11.73
C ALA A 34 1.39 73.29 -10.90
N ALA A 35 1.28 72.46 -9.85
CA ALA A 35 0.18 72.54 -8.86
C ALA A 35 0.50 71.83 -7.51
N THR A 36 0.28 72.55 -6.41
CA THR A 36 0.57 72.15 -5.02
C THR A 36 -0.61 71.49 -4.31
N ALA A 37 -0.40 70.43 -3.51
CA ALA A 37 -1.24 70.10 -2.34
C ALA A 37 -0.61 69.05 -1.40
N THR A 38 -0.64 69.29 -0.08
CA THR A 38 -0.40 68.29 0.99
C THR A 38 -1.22 68.69 2.22
N PRO A 39 -1.99 67.78 2.84
CA PRO A 39 -1.69 67.38 4.23
C PRO A 39 -1.98 65.90 4.56
N ASN A 40 -1.32 65.40 5.61
CA ASN A 40 -1.56 64.12 6.31
C ASN A 40 -2.36 64.38 7.62
N PRO A 41 -2.73 63.37 8.43
CA PRO A 41 -3.37 62.07 8.17
C PRO A 41 -4.72 61.96 8.97
N PRO A 42 -5.32 60.77 9.20
CA PRO A 42 -5.06 60.05 10.47
C PRO A 42 -5.00 58.50 10.31
N SER A 43 -5.05 57.74 11.42
CA SER A 43 -4.47 56.40 11.53
C SER A 43 -5.34 55.31 12.22
N THR A 44 -4.82 54.06 12.18
CA THR A 44 -5.26 52.85 12.92
C THR A 44 -6.43 52.03 12.31
N GLN A 45 -6.60 50.72 12.57
CA GLN A 45 -6.00 49.88 13.63
C GLN A 45 -5.84 48.37 13.30
N LYS A 46 -4.74 47.79 13.82
CA LYS A 46 -4.42 46.37 14.17
C LYS A 46 -5.26 45.18 13.63
N SER A 47 -4.54 44.15 13.21
CA SER A 47 -4.52 42.84 13.90
C SER A 47 -3.17 42.10 13.68
N PRO A 48 -2.72 41.20 14.58
CA PRO A 48 -1.32 41.27 15.04
C PRO A 48 -0.40 40.10 14.65
N SER A 49 0.91 40.41 14.65
CA SER A 49 2.02 39.46 14.65
C SER A 49 2.90 39.66 15.89
N THR A 50 2.88 38.73 16.85
CA THR A 50 3.84 38.60 17.97
C THR A 50 3.66 37.25 18.68
N ALA A 51 4.64 36.61 19.31
CA ALA A 51 6.11 36.66 19.17
C ALA A 51 6.75 35.54 20.04
N THR A 52 8.03 35.24 19.77
CA THR A 52 9.05 34.73 20.72
C THR A 52 8.94 33.28 21.27
N SER A 53 10.09 32.58 21.18
CA SER A 53 10.42 31.25 21.70
C SER A 53 10.48 31.17 23.25
N PRO A 54 10.68 29.98 23.86
CA PRO A 54 12.05 29.46 23.97
C PRO A 54 12.21 27.95 23.69
N SER A 55 13.43 27.55 23.37
CA SER A 55 13.84 26.14 23.31
C SER A 55 14.12 25.60 24.70
N THR A 56 13.41 24.56 25.15
CA THR A 56 13.70 23.88 26.42
C THR A 56 14.66 22.71 26.20
N ALA A 57 15.95 22.95 26.37
CA ALA A 57 16.98 21.90 26.39
C ALA A 57 17.27 21.48 27.84
N THR A 58 17.06 20.21 28.17
CA THR A 58 17.51 19.55 29.42
C THR A 58 17.62 18.05 29.11
N SER A 59 18.79 17.46 28.82
CA SER A 59 20.00 17.28 29.64
C SER A 59 19.84 16.21 30.74
N PRO A 60 20.90 15.46 31.14
CA PRO A 60 22.31 15.56 30.68
C PRO A 60 22.89 14.25 30.11
N SER A 61 24.02 14.38 29.40
CA SER A 61 25.02 13.30 29.33
C SER A 61 25.95 13.43 30.55
N THR A 62 26.16 12.35 31.29
CA THR A 62 27.14 12.30 32.39
C THR A 62 28.31 11.40 32.00
N ALA A 63 29.45 11.98 31.66
CA ALA A 63 30.70 11.26 31.49
C ALA A 63 31.44 11.19 32.82
N THR A 64 31.62 10.00 33.38
CA THR A 64 32.54 9.76 34.51
C THR A 64 33.05 8.33 34.48
N SER A 65 34.22 8.12 33.89
CA SER A 65 35.08 7.00 34.26
C SER A 65 35.73 7.32 35.62
N PRO A 66 36.02 6.30 36.43
CA PRO A 66 37.41 5.86 36.47
C PRO A 66 37.58 4.37 36.17
N SER A 67 38.78 4.00 35.78
CA SER A 67 39.20 2.63 35.49
C SER A 67 39.67 1.89 36.74
N THR A 68 39.20 0.66 36.95
CA THR A 68 40.00 -0.35 37.65
C THR A 68 39.81 -1.74 37.05
N THR A 69 40.96 -2.29 36.65
CA THR A 69 41.30 -3.65 36.26
C THR A 69 40.56 -4.75 37.02
N GLU A 70 40.01 -5.75 36.30
CA GLU A 70 40.52 -7.14 36.31
C GLU A 70 39.78 -8.07 35.33
N SER A 71 40.37 -9.23 35.04
CA SER A 71 39.85 -10.28 34.15
C SER A 71 40.41 -11.66 34.61
N PRO A 72 40.06 -12.79 33.98
CA PRO A 72 38.85 -13.54 34.28
C PRO A 72 39.14 -14.95 34.84
N SER A 73 38.18 -15.58 35.55
CA SER A 73 38.36 -16.96 36.02
C SER A 73 37.11 -17.85 35.95
N THR A 74 37.39 -19.11 35.67
CA THR A 74 36.57 -20.25 35.25
C THR A 74 35.58 -20.86 36.27
N ALA A 75 34.35 -21.11 35.78
CA ALA A 75 33.67 -22.42 35.72
C ALA A 75 33.12 -23.16 36.97
N LYS A 76 32.24 -24.14 36.64
CA LYS A 76 31.66 -25.27 37.41
C LYS A 76 30.53 -25.01 38.44
N SER A 77 29.40 -25.66 38.16
CA SER A 77 28.42 -26.17 39.14
C SER A 77 28.93 -27.52 39.74
N PRO A 78 28.47 -27.99 40.93
CA PRO A 78 27.27 -28.85 40.96
C PRO A 78 26.42 -28.88 42.27
N SER A 79 25.20 -29.44 42.15
CA SER A 79 24.47 -30.33 43.09
C SER A 79 24.20 -30.00 44.59
N ALA A 80 22.94 -29.65 44.87
CA ALA A 80 21.93 -30.41 45.65
C ALA A 80 22.15 -30.94 47.10
N THR A 81 21.26 -30.53 48.02
CA THR A 81 20.59 -31.29 49.12
C THR A 81 19.47 -30.40 49.73
N GLY A 82 18.37 -30.87 50.37
CA GLY A 82 17.79 -32.21 50.57
C GLY A 82 16.56 -32.17 51.53
N PHE A 83 15.79 -33.27 51.64
CA PHE A 83 14.73 -33.56 52.68
C PHE A 83 13.42 -32.70 52.67
N LEU A 84 12.20 -33.16 53.04
CA LEU A 84 11.56 -34.44 53.48
C LEU A 84 10.33 -34.75 52.56
N SER A 85 9.91 -35.99 52.25
CA SER A 85 9.09 -36.95 53.04
C SER A 85 7.76 -36.39 53.60
N THR A 86 6.57 -37.02 53.51
CA THR A 86 6.19 -38.46 53.46
C THR A 86 5.02 -38.76 52.49
N ALA A 87 4.68 -40.05 52.27
CA ALA A 87 3.55 -40.50 51.45
C ALA A 87 2.68 -41.55 52.19
N LYS A 88 1.40 -41.73 51.78
CA LYS A 88 0.59 -42.91 52.17
C LYS A 88 -0.55 -43.24 51.18
N THR A 89 -0.63 -44.50 50.76
CA THR A 89 -1.80 -45.16 50.16
C THR A 89 -2.31 -46.27 51.10
N PRO A 90 -3.58 -46.67 50.99
CA PRO A 90 -3.96 -47.97 50.41
C PRO A 90 -5.25 -47.84 49.56
N SER A 91 -5.90 -48.86 48.99
CA SER A 91 -5.59 -50.16 48.39
C SER A 91 -6.94 -50.90 48.28
N THR A 92 -7.32 -51.32 47.08
CA THR A 92 -8.17 -52.50 46.77
C THR A 92 -9.30 -52.93 47.72
N ALA A 93 -10.55 -52.86 47.23
CA ALA A 93 -11.61 -53.81 47.56
C ALA A 93 -12.56 -54.04 46.36
N LYS A 94 -13.14 -55.24 46.25
CA LYS A 94 -14.13 -55.62 45.21
C LYS A 94 -15.21 -56.51 45.83
N PRO A 95 -16.50 -56.20 45.60
CA PRO A 95 -17.55 -57.21 45.53
C PRO A 95 -18.16 -57.34 44.13
N THR A 96 -19.18 -58.19 43.99
CA THR A 96 -19.74 -58.67 42.72
C THR A 96 -21.22 -58.35 42.53
N GLY A 97 -21.65 -58.20 41.26
CA GLY A 97 -23.02 -58.49 40.84
C GLY A 97 -23.94 -57.28 40.62
N GLY A 98 -24.35 -57.07 39.37
CA GLY A 98 -25.35 -56.08 38.95
C GLY A 98 -25.70 -56.26 37.47
N ARG A 99 -26.98 -56.17 37.10
CA ARG A 99 -27.47 -56.52 35.75
C ARG A 99 -27.78 -55.29 34.89
N ASN A 100 -27.52 -55.43 33.59
CA ASN A 100 -28.14 -54.78 32.43
C ASN A 100 -28.37 -53.24 32.43
N ARG A 101 -27.70 -52.51 31.52
CA ARG A 101 -28.35 -51.83 30.36
C ARG A 101 -27.30 -51.27 29.38
N PRO A 102 -27.45 -51.43 28.04
CA PRO A 102 -26.57 -50.78 27.07
C PRO A 102 -26.99 -49.32 26.81
N THR A 103 -26.28 -48.35 27.37
CA THR A 103 -26.50 -46.92 27.12
C THR A 103 -25.54 -46.38 26.05
N GLY A 104 -25.91 -46.55 24.78
CA GLY A 104 -25.13 -46.01 23.67
C GLY A 104 -25.08 -44.47 23.67
N ARG A 105 -23.92 -43.88 23.97
CA ARG A 105 -23.63 -42.45 23.70
C ARG A 105 -22.13 -42.17 23.55
N GLY A 106 -21.63 -42.32 22.32
CA GLY A 106 -20.20 -42.17 21.97
C GLY A 106 -19.90 -41.23 20.80
N THR A 107 -20.79 -40.30 20.47
CA THR A 107 -20.54 -39.33 19.37
C THR A 107 -19.50 -38.28 19.78
N GLY A 108 -18.31 -38.37 19.20
CA GLY A 108 -17.14 -37.53 19.53
C GLY A 108 -17.32 -36.02 19.33
N SER A 109 -16.40 -35.25 19.91
CA SER A 109 -16.49 -33.81 20.20
C SER A 109 -16.32 -32.86 18.99
N THR A 110 -17.18 -32.97 17.97
CA THR A 110 -17.18 -32.06 16.79
C THR A 110 -17.61 -30.61 17.11
N GLY A 111 -18.17 -30.34 18.29
CA GLY A 111 -18.80 -29.07 18.66
C GLY A 111 -17.90 -27.95 19.21
N SER A 112 -16.57 -28.09 19.23
CA SER A 112 -15.65 -27.07 19.76
C SER A 112 -15.22 -26.05 18.69
N THR A 113 -14.73 -26.54 17.55
CA THR A 113 -14.19 -25.74 16.41
C THR A 113 -15.23 -24.81 15.79
N GLY A 114 -16.49 -25.23 15.75
CA GLY A 114 -17.61 -24.41 15.27
C GLY A 114 -17.82 -23.15 16.11
N ARG A 115 -17.60 -23.21 17.43
CA ARG A 115 -17.78 -22.05 18.33
C ARG A 115 -16.63 -21.05 18.23
N SER A 116 -15.38 -21.50 18.29
CA SER A 116 -14.20 -20.62 18.22
C SER A 116 -14.16 -19.77 16.94
N TRP A 117 -14.51 -20.35 15.79
CA TRP A 117 -14.55 -19.61 14.53
C TRP A 117 -15.64 -18.51 14.49
N THR A 118 -16.73 -18.62 15.27
CA THR A 118 -17.73 -17.53 15.34
C THR A 118 -17.19 -16.32 16.10
N GLY A 119 -16.45 -16.52 17.19
CA GLY A 119 -15.80 -15.46 17.95
C GLY A 119 -14.71 -14.77 17.14
N ALA A 120 -13.75 -15.55 16.60
CA ALA A 120 -12.69 -15.04 15.75
C ALA A 120 -13.24 -14.27 14.52
N ARG A 121 -14.28 -14.78 13.86
CA ARG A 121 -14.93 -14.06 12.75
C ARG A 121 -15.57 -12.74 13.19
N ALA A 122 -16.24 -12.71 14.33
CA ALA A 122 -16.87 -11.48 14.82
C ALA A 122 -15.81 -10.40 15.11
N LEU A 123 -14.67 -10.80 15.66
CA LEU A 123 -13.50 -9.94 15.84
C LEU A 123 -12.92 -9.47 14.50
N LEU A 124 -12.65 -10.36 13.55
CA LEU A 124 -12.11 -10.01 12.23
C LEU A 124 -13.01 -9.04 11.45
N VAL A 125 -14.34 -9.27 11.45
CA VAL A 125 -15.31 -8.34 10.83
C VAL A 125 -15.25 -6.96 11.52
N ARG A 126 -15.02 -6.93 12.82
CA ARG A 126 -14.96 -5.70 13.60
C ARG A 126 -13.66 -4.93 13.36
N LEU A 127 -12.52 -5.61 13.41
CA LEU A 127 -11.20 -5.02 13.18
C LEU A 127 -11.11 -4.45 11.75
N HIS A 128 -11.42 -5.26 10.73
CA HIS A 128 -11.43 -4.83 9.33
C HIS A 128 -12.41 -3.67 9.06
N PHE A 129 -13.56 -3.60 9.76
CA PHE A 129 -14.48 -2.47 9.64
C PHE A 129 -13.92 -1.18 10.27
N TYR A 130 -13.44 -1.23 11.52
CA TYR A 130 -12.97 -0.02 12.21
C TYR A 130 -11.64 0.49 11.65
N ALA A 131 -10.68 -0.40 11.38
CA ALA A 131 -9.46 -0.06 10.67
C ALA A 131 -9.78 0.51 9.28
N GLY A 132 -10.66 -0.15 8.52
CA GLY A 132 -11.12 0.34 7.22
C GLY A 132 -11.72 1.75 7.30
N VAL A 133 -12.58 2.05 8.29
CA VAL A 133 -13.14 3.40 8.46
C VAL A 133 -12.09 4.44 8.88
N LEU A 134 -11.07 4.05 9.66
CA LEU A 134 -9.98 4.92 10.09
C LEU A 134 -9.05 5.31 8.93
N VAL A 135 -8.66 4.37 8.08
CA VAL A 135 -7.60 4.59 7.08
C VAL A 135 -8.10 4.74 5.64
N ALA A 136 -9.34 4.38 5.33
CA ALA A 136 -9.91 4.58 3.99
C ALA A 136 -9.96 6.04 3.51
N PRO A 137 -10.07 7.10 4.34
CA PRO A 137 -9.93 8.48 3.87
C PRO A 137 -8.54 8.74 3.31
N PHE A 138 -7.48 8.38 4.05
CA PHE A 138 -6.11 8.47 3.56
C PHE A 138 -5.89 7.62 2.31
N LEU A 139 -6.26 6.32 2.35
CA LEU A 139 -6.07 5.40 1.23
C LEU A 139 -6.84 5.81 -0.03
N LEU A 140 -7.94 6.56 0.09
CA LEU A 140 -8.64 7.13 -1.06
C LEU A 140 -7.85 8.28 -1.69
N VAL A 141 -7.34 9.22 -0.89
CA VAL A 141 -6.51 10.31 -1.42
C VAL A 141 -5.20 9.77 -1.97
N ALA A 142 -4.50 8.89 -1.25
CA ALA A 142 -3.28 8.24 -1.69
C ALA A 142 -3.47 7.41 -2.98
N ALA A 143 -4.63 6.77 -3.18
CA ALA A 143 -4.93 6.12 -4.47
C ALA A 143 -5.08 7.13 -5.61
N LEU A 144 -5.77 8.25 -5.38
CA LEU A 144 -6.00 9.27 -6.41
C LEU A 144 -4.72 10.07 -6.73
N THR A 145 -3.92 10.41 -5.72
CA THR A 145 -2.63 11.09 -5.90
C THR A 145 -1.59 10.13 -6.46
N GLY A 146 -1.57 8.86 -6.04
CA GLY A 146 -0.70 7.83 -6.61
C GLY A 146 -0.99 7.57 -8.09
N LEU A 147 -2.27 7.59 -8.50
CA LEU A 147 -2.65 7.53 -9.92
C LEU A 147 -2.08 8.72 -10.71
N ALA A 148 -2.20 9.95 -10.19
CA ALA A 148 -1.57 11.12 -10.81
C ALA A 148 -0.02 11.01 -10.81
N TYR A 149 0.55 10.48 -9.73
CA TYR A 149 1.99 10.32 -9.55
C TYR A 149 2.58 9.31 -10.54
N THR A 150 1.86 8.24 -10.89
CA THR A 150 2.28 7.30 -11.95
C THR A 150 2.32 7.92 -13.35
N ALA A 151 1.71 9.09 -13.54
CA ALA A 151 1.72 9.86 -14.79
C ALA A 151 2.69 11.05 -14.75
N THR A 152 3.57 11.18 -13.74
CA THR A 152 4.49 12.33 -13.63
C THR A 152 5.41 12.51 -14.84
N PRO A 153 5.98 11.49 -15.50
CA PRO A 153 6.80 11.71 -16.70
C PRO A 153 6.02 12.35 -17.86
N GLN A 154 4.71 12.08 -17.96
CA GLN A 154 3.82 12.67 -18.96
C GLN A 154 3.36 14.07 -18.53
N LEU A 155 3.07 14.28 -17.24
CA LEU A 155 2.67 15.58 -16.70
C LEU A 155 3.81 16.60 -16.69
N ASP A 156 5.04 16.17 -16.34
CA ASP A 156 6.23 17.02 -16.36
C ASP A 156 6.59 17.43 -17.79
N ARG A 157 6.46 16.53 -18.78
CA ARG A 157 6.61 16.89 -20.20
C ARG A 157 5.52 17.85 -20.69
N LEU A 158 4.30 17.77 -20.15
CA LEU A 158 3.20 18.68 -20.49
C LEU A 158 3.35 20.08 -19.87
N VAL A 159 3.96 20.18 -18.68
CA VAL A 159 4.05 21.44 -17.91
C VAL A 159 5.42 22.12 -18.03
N TYR A 160 6.48 21.36 -18.30
CA TYR A 160 7.87 21.83 -18.36
C TYR A 160 8.63 21.38 -19.62
N GLY A 161 7.92 20.96 -20.69
CA GLY A 161 8.54 20.41 -21.90
C GLY A 161 9.62 21.31 -22.51
N ASP A 162 9.37 22.62 -22.57
CA ASP A 162 10.28 23.62 -23.15
C ASP A 162 11.63 23.74 -22.42
N GLN A 163 11.66 23.37 -21.13
CA GLN A 163 12.87 23.30 -20.29
C GLN A 163 13.48 21.89 -20.26
N LEU A 164 12.64 20.84 -20.18
CA LEU A 164 13.10 19.46 -20.05
C LEU A 164 13.65 18.86 -21.35
N THR A 165 13.28 19.42 -22.50
CA THR A 165 13.63 18.88 -23.83
C THR A 165 14.12 19.93 -24.81
N VAL A 166 14.86 19.51 -25.83
CA VAL A 166 15.31 20.32 -26.96
C VAL A 166 14.54 19.98 -28.24
N ALA A 167 14.27 20.98 -29.07
CA ALA A 167 13.47 20.79 -30.30
C ALA A 167 14.23 20.07 -31.43
N ARG A 168 15.56 19.98 -31.35
CA ARG A 168 16.42 19.28 -32.31
C ARG A 168 17.65 18.72 -31.61
N ALA A 169 17.92 17.44 -31.82
CA ALA A 169 19.13 16.76 -31.35
C ALA A 169 20.16 16.66 -32.49
N GLU A 170 20.65 17.82 -32.96
CA GLU A 170 21.46 17.94 -34.17
C GLU A 170 22.92 18.34 -33.86
N GLY A 171 23.88 17.52 -34.31
CA GLY A 171 25.31 17.79 -34.19
C GLY A 171 25.99 17.18 -32.95
N PRO A 172 27.28 17.48 -32.73
CA PRO A 172 27.99 17.08 -31.50
C PRO A 172 27.54 17.96 -30.32
N THR A 173 27.54 17.39 -29.12
CA THR A 173 27.28 18.14 -27.89
C THR A 173 28.42 19.08 -27.53
N ARG A 174 28.11 20.22 -26.92
CA ARG A 174 29.07 21.16 -26.34
C ARG A 174 29.79 20.55 -25.13
N PRO A 175 31.05 20.90 -24.86
CA PRO A 175 31.73 20.53 -23.62
C PRO A 175 30.89 20.91 -22.41
N LEU A 176 30.87 20.07 -21.37
CA LEU A 176 30.15 20.36 -20.13
C LEU A 176 30.62 21.68 -19.50
N ALA A 177 31.87 22.07 -19.70
CA ALA A 177 32.41 23.35 -19.26
C ALA A 177 31.62 24.56 -19.82
N GLU A 178 31.23 24.53 -21.11
CA GLU A 178 30.41 25.59 -21.72
C GLU A 178 28.99 25.61 -21.14
N GLN A 179 28.39 24.43 -20.97
CA GLN A 179 27.03 24.28 -20.44
C GLN A 179 26.94 24.73 -18.96
N ILE A 180 27.93 24.38 -18.15
CA ILE A 180 28.09 24.83 -16.76
C ILE A 180 28.33 26.34 -16.69
N ALA A 181 29.15 26.89 -17.59
CA ALA A 181 29.38 28.33 -17.66
C ALA A 181 28.09 29.09 -17.99
N ALA A 182 27.33 28.66 -19.00
CA ALA A 182 26.03 29.26 -19.35
C ALA A 182 25.05 29.23 -18.16
N ALA A 183 24.92 28.09 -17.48
CA ALA A 183 24.08 27.96 -16.30
C ALA A 183 24.51 28.88 -15.14
N ARG A 184 25.82 29.02 -14.90
CA ARG A 184 26.37 29.91 -13.84
C ARG A 184 26.34 31.40 -14.20
N ILE A 185 26.29 31.75 -15.49
CA ILE A 185 26.06 33.13 -15.96
C ILE A 185 24.58 33.50 -15.77
N ALA A 186 23.66 32.57 -16.02
CA ALA A 186 22.22 32.78 -15.79
C ALA A 186 21.84 32.78 -14.29
N HIS A 187 22.54 32.00 -13.47
CA HIS A 187 22.30 31.85 -12.03
C HIS A 187 23.59 32.02 -11.19
N PRO A 188 24.16 33.24 -11.14
CA PRO A 188 25.40 33.52 -10.40
C PRO A 188 25.24 33.45 -8.87
N GLU A 189 24.01 33.42 -8.35
CA GLU A 189 23.70 33.27 -6.94
C GLU A 189 23.91 31.84 -6.39
N GLY A 190 23.96 30.84 -7.27
CA GLY A 190 24.03 29.42 -6.91
C GLY A 190 25.45 28.86 -6.86
N THR A 191 25.74 28.00 -5.88
CA THR A 191 26.97 27.19 -5.86
C THR A 191 26.72 25.86 -6.59
N LEU A 192 27.67 25.45 -7.43
CA LEU A 192 27.53 24.23 -8.23
C LEU A 192 27.55 22.98 -7.34
N ASP A 193 26.47 22.20 -7.38
CA ASP A 193 26.30 20.98 -6.58
C ASP A 193 26.70 19.73 -7.36
N SER A 194 26.16 19.58 -8.57
CA SER A 194 26.31 18.40 -9.42
C SER A 194 25.81 18.69 -10.85
N VAL A 195 26.15 17.83 -11.80
CA VAL A 195 25.65 17.88 -13.18
C VAL A 195 25.11 16.50 -13.56
N VAL A 196 23.88 16.44 -14.06
CA VAL A 196 23.26 15.21 -14.58
C VAL A 196 23.24 15.26 -16.10
N THR A 197 23.78 14.22 -16.75
CA THR A 197 23.76 14.11 -18.21
C THR A 197 22.32 13.90 -18.73
N PRO A 198 22.02 14.30 -19.98
CA PRO A 198 20.77 13.93 -20.65
C PRO A 198 20.51 12.42 -20.58
N PRO A 199 19.30 11.96 -20.20
CA PRO A 199 18.90 10.55 -20.30
C PRO A 199 18.75 10.06 -21.75
N GLY A 200 18.29 10.92 -22.66
CA GLY A 200 18.24 10.70 -24.10
C GLY A 200 18.67 11.94 -24.90
N PRO A 201 18.76 11.84 -26.24
CA PRO A 201 19.26 12.91 -27.10
C PRO A 201 18.32 14.14 -27.16
N GLU A 202 17.04 13.96 -26.84
CA GLU A 202 16.05 15.04 -26.79
C GLU A 202 15.97 15.72 -25.42
N ASP A 203 16.61 15.19 -24.37
CA ASP A 203 16.56 15.76 -23.02
C ASP A 203 17.65 16.82 -22.80
N THR A 204 17.40 17.78 -21.91
CA THR A 204 18.40 18.78 -21.49
C THR A 204 19.39 18.29 -20.43
N THR A 205 20.61 18.83 -20.47
CA THR A 205 21.59 18.69 -19.37
C THR A 205 21.09 19.43 -18.14
N ARG A 206 21.27 18.86 -16.95
CA ARG A 206 20.78 19.42 -15.70
C ARG A 206 21.95 19.87 -14.83
N VAL A 207 22.20 21.17 -14.77
CA VAL A 207 23.20 21.78 -13.89
C VAL A 207 22.52 22.13 -12.57
N VAL A 208 22.88 21.42 -11.51
CA VAL A 208 22.23 21.53 -10.19
C VAL A 208 23.02 22.51 -9.32
N LEU A 209 22.32 23.53 -8.81
CA LEU A 209 22.91 24.57 -7.97
C LEU A 209 22.25 24.58 -6.58
N ASN A 210 23.07 24.68 -5.54
CA ASN A 210 22.62 24.92 -4.16
C ASN A 210 22.51 26.42 -3.91
N LEU A 211 21.36 26.86 -3.39
CA LEU A 211 21.10 28.25 -2.98
C LEU A 211 20.71 28.22 -1.49
N PRO A 212 21.35 28.97 -0.58
CA PRO A 212 21.04 28.91 0.86
C PRO A 212 19.58 29.23 1.21
N GLU A 213 18.92 30.07 0.41
CA GLU A 213 17.50 30.41 0.53
C GLU A 213 16.53 29.25 0.25
N LEU A 214 16.97 28.20 -0.46
CA LEU A 214 16.14 27.05 -0.82
C LEU A 214 16.22 25.90 0.20
N GLY A 215 17.16 25.94 1.15
CA GLY A 215 17.35 24.91 2.18
C GLY A 215 17.72 23.56 1.58
N GLU A 216 16.85 22.54 1.76
CA GLU A 216 17.01 21.21 1.16
C GLU A 216 16.65 21.16 -0.34
N LYS A 217 16.12 22.25 -0.91
CA LYS A 217 15.78 22.34 -2.34
C LYS A 217 16.92 22.97 -3.14
N GLN A 218 16.96 22.67 -4.43
CA GLN A 218 18.04 23.06 -5.33
C GLN A 218 17.47 23.82 -6.53
N ARG A 219 18.26 24.68 -7.16
CA ARG A 219 17.97 25.28 -8.46
C ARG A 219 18.57 24.37 -9.53
N THR A 220 17.74 23.59 -10.22
CA THR A 220 18.21 22.88 -11.43
C THR A 220 18.04 23.79 -12.63
N VAL A 221 19.15 24.13 -13.27
CA VAL A 221 19.20 24.84 -14.55
C VAL A 221 19.25 23.80 -15.66
N TYR A 222 18.40 23.97 -16.67
CA TYR A 222 18.28 23.08 -17.81
C TYR A 222 18.94 23.73 -19.02
N VAL A 223 19.91 23.02 -19.59
CA VAL A 223 20.77 23.53 -20.68
C VAL A 223 20.64 22.62 -21.89
N ASP A 224 20.51 23.22 -23.07
CA ASP A 224 20.58 22.52 -24.35
C ASP A 224 22.01 21.99 -24.57
N PRO A 225 22.22 20.67 -24.69
CA PRO A 225 23.56 20.11 -24.81
C PRO A 225 24.22 20.36 -26.17
N TYR A 226 23.51 20.84 -27.19
CA TYR A 226 24.02 21.13 -28.54
C TYR A 226 24.34 22.61 -28.76
N THR A 227 23.58 23.50 -28.13
CA THR A 227 23.75 24.97 -28.25
C THR A 227 24.35 25.65 -27.03
N ALA A 228 24.36 24.99 -25.87
CA ALA A 228 24.60 25.58 -24.55
C ALA A 228 23.62 26.70 -24.14
N GLU A 229 22.46 26.82 -24.82
CA GLU A 229 21.38 27.72 -24.41
C GLU A 229 20.74 27.26 -23.08
N VAL A 230 20.53 28.20 -22.14
CA VAL A 230 19.74 27.94 -20.93
C VAL A 230 18.26 27.93 -21.29
N ARG A 231 17.68 26.73 -21.31
CA ARG A 231 16.26 26.49 -21.62
C ARG A 231 15.32 26.92 -20.49
N GLY A 232 15.83 26.99 -19.26
CA GLY A 232 15.15 27.53 -18.08
C GLY A 232 15.72 26.95 -16.78
N ALA A 233 15.10 27.26 -15.65
CA ALA A 233 15.48 26.68 -14.36
C ALA A 233 14.27 26.45 -13.44
N LEU A 234 14.29 25.34 -12.70
CA LEU A 234 13.22 24.95 -11.77
C LEU A 234 13.77 24.77 -10.35
N THR A 235 12.94 25.05 -9.35
CA THR A 235 13.21 24.70 -7.95
C THR A 235 12.87 23.22 -7.74
N THR A 236 13.89 22.38 -7.69
CA THR A 236 13.80 20.91 -7.63
C THR A 236 14.14 20.37 -6.24
N TRP A 237 13.65 19.18 -5.92
CA TRP A 237 14.05 18.43 -4.72
C TRP A 237 14.47 17.02 -5.14
N ALA A 238 15.69 16.59 -4.79
CA ALA A 238 16.29 15.32 -5.24
C ALA A 238 16.18 15.05 -6.77
N GLY A 239 16.19 16.11 -7.58
CA GLY A 239 16.01 16.04 -9.04
C GLY A 239 14.55 16.04 -9.54
N TYR A 240 13.55 15.91 -8.65
CA TYR A 240 12.13 16.02 -9.01
C TYR A 240 11.72 17.47 -9.31
N THR A 241 10.84 17.64 -10.30
CA THR A 241 10.24 18.93 -10.68
C THR A 241 9.37 19.54 -9.56
N PRO A 242 8.95 20.81 -9.64
CA PRO A 242 8.03 21.39 -8.67
C PRO A 242 6.69 20.64 -8.60
N LEU A 243 6.14 20.22 -9.75
CA LEU A 243 4.90 19.43 -9.83
C LEU A 243 5.04 18.06 -9.18
N THR A 244 6.09 17.32 -9.52
CA THR A 244 6.35 15.98 -8.98
C THR A 244 6.69 16.03 -7.50
N THR A 245 7.39 17.07 -7.02
CA THR A 245 7.59 17.35 -5.59
C THR A 245 6.27 17.65 -4.88
N TRP A 246 5.39 18.47 -5.46
CA TRP A 246 4.08 18.80 -4.88
C TRP A 246 3.17 17.57 -4.76
N LEU A 247 3.18 16.69 -5.78
CA LEU A 247 2.44 15.43 -5.77
C LEU A 247 2.99 14.42 -4.75
N ASP A 248 4.32 14.30 -4.61
CA ASP A 248 4.94 13.48 -3.56
C ASP A 248 4.53 13.98 -2.17
N ASP A 249 4.65 15.29 -1.89
CA ASP A 249 4.22 15.88 -0.63
C ASP A 249 2.72 15.62 -0.34
N LEU A 250 1.86 15.68 -1.36
CA LEU A 250 0.43 15.39 -1.22
C LEU A 250 0.18 13.90 -0.97
N HIS A 251 0.94 13.01 -1.60
CA HIS A 251 0.83 11.57 -1.44
C HIS A 251 1.37 11.09 -0.07
N ARG A 252 2.51 11.63 0.37
CA ARG A 252 3.20 11.21 1.61
C ARG A 252 2.64 11.86 2.88
N ASN A 253 2.05 13.06 2.80
CA ASN A 253 1.57 13.79 3.98
C ASN A 253 0.29 14.65 3.79
N LEU A 254 -0.42 14.58 2.65
CA LEU A 254 -1.64 15.38 2.40
C LEU A 254 -1.46 16.92 2.53
N HIS A 255 -0.22 17.43 2.48
CA HIS A 255 0.15 18.81 2.84
C HIS A 255 -0.19 19.19 4.29
N LEU A 256 -0.34 18.20 5.18
CA LEU A 256 -0.58 18.37 6.62
C LEU A 256 0.71 18.18 7.47
N GLY A 257 1.88 18.18 6.82
CA GLY A 257 3.19 18.11 7.48
C GLY A 257 3.33 16.88 8.38
N GLU A 258 3.78 17.10 9.61
CA GLU A 258 3.98 16.05 10.64
C GLU A 258 2.71 15.21 10.88
N THR A 259 1.57 15.87 11.11
CA THR A 259 0.26 15.22 11.31
C THR A 259 -0.12 14.36 10.11
N GLY A 260 0.19 14.84 8.91
CA GLY A 260 0.01 14.13 7.66
C GLY A 260 0.88 12.87 7.54
N ARG A 261 2.17 12.97 7.89
CA ARG A 261 3.13 11.87 7.88
C ARG A 261 2.78 10.79 8.91
N LEU A 262 2.33 11.20 10.10
CA LEU A 262 1.81 10.28 11.11
C LEU A 262 0.54 9.55 10.64
N TYR A 263 -0.36 10.24 9.93
CA TYR A 263 -1.56 9.62 9.37
C TYR A 263 -1.26 8.70 8.17
N SER A 264 -0.27 9.02 7.33
CA SER A 264 0.16 8.16 6.22
C SER A 264 0.83 6.88 6.72
N GLU A 265 1.74 6.97 7.70
CA GLU A 265 2.37 5.79 8.31
C GLU A 265 1.35 4.95 9.12
N THR A 266 0.34 5.59 9.73
CA THR A 266 -0.84 4.89 10.29
C THR A 266 -1.60 4.15 9.20
N ALA A 267 -1.89 4.80 8.07
CA ALA A 267 -2.66 4.20 6.98
C ALA A 267 -1.94 3.03 6.31
N ALA A 268 -0.64 3.19 6.02
CA ALA A 268 0.21 2.15 5.46
C ALA A 268 0.32 0.95 6.41
N SER A 269 0.61 1.17 7.69
CA SER A 269 0.79 0.07 8.65
C SER A 269 -0.51 -0.71 8.95
N TRP A 270 -1.65 -0.03 9.07
CA TRP A 270 -2.95 -0.70 9.21
C TRP A 270 -3.45 -1.38 7.93
N LEU A 271 -2.92 -1.05 6.75
CA LEU A 271 -3.30 -1.70 5.48
C LEU A 271 -3.05 -3.22 5.53
N TRP A 272 -1.95 -3.66 6.16
CA TRP A 272 -1.69 -5.08 6.46
C TRP A 272 -2.83 -5.73 7.25
N VAL A 273 -3.30 -5.07 8.31
CA VAL A 273 -4.39 -5.55 9.18
C VAL A 273 -5.72 -5.61 8.43
N VAL A 274 -6.01 -4.60 7.60
CA VAL A 274 -7.21 -4.56 6.75
C VAL A 274 -7.18 -5.67 5.71
N VAL A 275 -6.06 -5.86 4.99
CA VAL A 275 -5.89 -6.87 3.95
C VAL A 275 -5.92 -8.28 4.55
N ALA A 276 -5.12 -8.58 5.57
CA ALA A 276 -5.11 -9.88 6.24
C ALA A 276 -6.49 -10.21 6.83
N GLY A 277 -7.16 -9.25 7.46
CA GLY A 277 -8.53 -9.40 7.94
C GLY A 277 -9.51 -9.72 6.80
N GLY A 278 -9.40 -9.03 5.66
CA GLY A 278 -10.19 -9.29 4.46
C GLY A 278 -9.98 -10.69 3.88
N LEU A 279 -8.72 -11.11 3.76
CA LEU A 279 -8.32 -12.44 3.27
C LEU A 279 -8.83 -13.56 4.19
N LEU A 280 -8.66 -13.45 5.51
CA LEU A 280 -9.19 -14.43 6.47
C LEU A 280 -10.72 -14.53 6.43
N LEU A 281 -11.41 -13.40 6.24
CA LEU A 281 -12.86 -13.36 6.04
C LEU A 281 -13.29 -13.94 4.67
N TRP A 282 -12.44 -13.86 3.63
CA TRP A 282 -12.64 -14.51 2.35
C TRP A 282 -12.39 -16.03 2.41
N LEU A 283 -11.27 -16.49 2.97
CA LEU A 283 -10.95 -17.91 3.17
C LEU A 283 -12.05 -18.63 3.95
N GLY A 284 -12.52 -18.03 5.05
CA GLY A 284 -13.64 -18.58 5.81
C GLY A 284 -14.99 -18.53 5.09
N ARG A 285 -15.15 -17.73 4.02
CA ARG A 285 -16.30 -17.77 3.11
C ARG A 285 -16.18 -18.97 2.18
N VAL A 286 -15.02 -19.18 1.56
CA VAL A 286 -14.70 -20.33 0.69
C VAL A 286 -14.92 -21.65 1.43
N ARG A 287 -14.31 -21.81 2.62
CA ARG A 287 -14.44 -23.03 3.44
C ARG A 287 -15.91 -23.38 3.74
N ARG A 288 -16.75 -22.39 4.08
CA ARG A 288 -18.20 -22.58 4.29
C ARG A 288 -18.98 -22.85 3.00
N GLY A 289 -18.50 -22.37 1.85
CA GLY A 289 -19.07 -22.70 0.54
C GLY A 289 -18.83 -24.18 0.21
N ALA A 290 -17.58 -24.63 0.33
CA ALA A 290 -17.20 -26.04 0.13
C ALA A 290 -17.94 -26.99 1.07
N GLN A 291 -18.01 -26.68 2.37
CA GLN A 291 -18.77 -27.47 3.37
C GLN A 291 -20.25 -27.61 3.00
N ARG A 292 -20.88 -26.56 2.47
CA ARG A 292 -22.29 -26.59 2.05
C ARG A 292 -22.50 -27.37 0.75
N ALA A 293 -21.57 -27.25 -0.20
CA ALA A 293 -21.59 -28.03 -1.43
C ALA A 293 -21.52 -29.54 -1.11
N GLY A 294 -20.50 -29.97 -0.35
CA GLY A 294 -20.34 -31.35 0.08
C GLY A 294 -21.54 -31.87 0.87
N ALA A 295 -22.07 -31.10 1.82
CA ALA A 295 -23.30 -31.49 2.55
C ALA A 295 -24.52 -31.66 1.62
N SER A 296 -24.68 -30.80 0.61
CA SER A 296 -25.77 -30.94 -0.37
C SER A 296 -25.56 -32.10 -1.35
N GLU A 297 -24.32 -32.49 -1.60
CA GLU A 297 -23.94 -33.64 -2.43
C GLU A 297 -24.15 -34.96 -1.67
N SER A 298 -23.75 -35.03 -0.40
CA SER A 298 -24.07 -36.15 0.50
C SER A 298 -25.59 -36.32 0.69
N ALA A 299 -26.34 -35.23 0.87
CA ALA A 299 -27.81 -35.29 0.99
C ALA A 299 -28.49 -35.80 -0.30
N ARG A 300 -27.96 -35.44 -1.48
CA ARG A 300 -28.41 -35.98 -2.76
C ARG A 300 -28.06 -37.45 -2.91
N ALA A 301 -26.83 -37.84 -2.59
CA ALA A 301 -26.40 -39.23 -2.63
C ALA A 301 -27.29 -40.12 -1.74
N ALA A 302 -27.62 -39.66 -0.53
CA ALA A 302 -28.52 -40.34 0.40
C ALA A 302 -29.99 -40.40 -0.07
N THR A 303 -30.46 -39.47 -0.91
CA THR A 303 -31.81 -39.52 -1.52
C THR A 303 -31.85 -40.24 -2.88
N SER A 304 -30.69 -40.53 -3.49
CA SER A 304 -30.56 -41.38 -4.69
C SER A 304 -30.15 -42.83 -4.39
N ALA A 305 -29.96 -43.19 -3.12
CA ALA A 305 -29.69 -44.56 -2.73
C ALA A 305 -30.97 -45.42 -2.92
N PRO A 306 -30.93 -46.55 -3.63
CA PRO A 306 -32.09 -47.44 -3.75
C PRO A 306 -32.46 -48.00 -2.37
N ALA A 307 -33.77 -48.14 -2.11
CA ALA A 307 -34.23 -48.79 -0.91
C ALA A 307 -33.73 -50.24 -0.87
N SER A 308 -33.07 -50.63 0.22
CA SER A 308 -32.63 -52.02 0.40
C SER A 308 -33.87 -52.94 0.41
N PRO A 309 -33.88 -54.05 -0.35
CA PRO A 309 -34.99 -54.99 -0.31
C PRO A 309 -35.13 -55.54 1.12
N ALA A 310 -36.37 -55.58 1.61
CA ALA A 310 -36.66 -56.19 2.90
C ALA A 310 -36.39 -57.70 2.82
N ALA A 311 -35.77 -58.26 3.86
CA ALA A 311 -35.51 -59.69 3.92
C ALA A 311 -36.84 -60.44 4.09
N HIS A 312 -37.22 -61.26 3.11
CA HIS A 312 -38.25 -62.28 3.30
C HIS A 312 -37.70 -63.43 4.14
N ALA A 313 -38.57 -64.02 4.97
CA ALA A 313 -38.27 -65.23 5.71
C ALA A 313 -38.17 -66.43 4.74
N PRO A 314 -37.39 -67.48 5.08
CA PRO A 314 -37.39 -68.72 4.32
C PRO A 314 -38.69 -69.50 4.59
N ASP A 315 -39.24 -70.11 3.55
CA ASP A 315 -40.31 -71.10 3.67
C ASP A 315 -39.98 -72.35 2.83
N SER A 316 -40.59 -73.48 3.15
CA SER A 316 -39.99 -74.81 2.90
C SER A 316 -40.50 -75.53 1.64
N ALA A 317 -39.57 -76.18 0.94
CA ALA A 317 -39.81 -77.22 -0.07
C ALA A 317 -40.06 -78.60 0.62
N PRO A 318 -40.39 -79.73 -0.08
CA PRO A 318 -40.20 -79.97 -1.52
C PRO A 318 -41.14 -80.94 -2.31
N ALA A 319 -40.89 -81.01 -3.63
CA ALA A 319 -41.01 -82.19 -4.51
C ALA A 319 -42.44 -82.67 -4.98
N PRO A 320 -42.55 -83.65 -5.92
CA PRO A 320 -42.29 -83.40 -7.35
C PRO A 320 -43.30 -84.04 -8.34
N GLY A 321 -43.22 -83.70 -9.65
CA GLY A 321 -43.90 -84.41 -10.75
C GLY A 321 -43.32 -84.07 -12.15
N PRO A 322 -43.38 -84.95 -13.19
CA PRO A 322 -42.42 -84.88 -14.30
C PRO A 322 -42.95 -84.73 -15.75
N ALA A 323 -42.10 -84.11 -16.58
CA ALA A 323 -41.79 -84.38 -18.00
C ALA A 323 -42.87 -84.49 -19.10
N ARG A 324 -42.75 -83.63 -20.15
CA ARG A 324 -42.55 -83.98 -21.59
C ARG A 324 -42.19 -82.72 -22.41
N GLU A 325 -41.18 -82.75 -23.28
CA GLU A 325 -41.22 -82.96 -24.76
C GLU A 325 -42.12 -81.99 -25.57
N ALA A 326 -41.74 -81.43 -26.74
CA ALA A 326 -40.43 -81.29 -27.42
C ALA A 326 -40.53 -80.35 -28.67
N GLN A 327 -39.39 -80.14 -29.36
CA GLN A 327 -39.25 -79.74 -30.79
C GLN A 327 -39.45 -78.27 -31.22
N SER A 328 -39.03 -77.98 -32.46
CA SER A 328 -38.87 -76.67 -33.13
C SER A 328 -39.01 -76.88 -34.67
N PRO A 329 -38.47 -76.03 -35.57
CA PRO A 329 -39.03 -74.76 -36.07
C PRO A 329 -39.29 -74.76 -37.61
N ARG A 330 -39.98 -73.72 -38.14
CA ARG A 330 -39.89 -73.19 -39.55
C ARG A 330 -40.86 -71.99 -39.72
N THR A 331 -40.45 -70.77 -40.11
CA THR A 331 -40.05 -70.17 -41.43
C THR A 331 -41.22 -69.68 -42.31
N ALA A 332 -40.98 -68.57 -43.04
CA ALA A 332 -41.90 -67.86 -43.96
C ALA A 332 -43.08 -67.13 -43.26
N GLU A 333 -43.62 -66.01 -43.77
CA GLU A 333 -43.23 -65.15 -44.91
C GLU A 333 -43.61 -63.68 -44.63
N SER A 334 -43.32 -62.75 -45.55
CA SER A 334 -43.77 -61.35 -45.45
C SER A 334 -44.31 -60.87 -46.79
N PRO A 335 -45.39 -60.06 -46.79
CA PRO A 335 -45.21 -58.72 -47.37
C PRO A 335 -46.00 -57.57 -46.71
N ARG A 336 -45.37 -56.39 -46.75
CA ARG A 336 -45.95 -55.04 -46.99
C ARG A 336 -46.99 -54.43 -46.00
N ALA A 337 -46.47 -53.42 -45.29
CA ALA A 337 -46.94 -52.03 -45.31
C ALA A 337 -48.27 -51.64 -44.62
N ALA A 338 -48.14 -51.03 -43.43
CA ALA A 338 -48.97 -49.93 -42.94
C ALA A 338 -48.11 -48.93 -42.13
N GLU A 339 -48.67 -47.76 -41.82
CA GLU A 339 -48.00 -46.50 -41.41
C GLU A 339 -47.12 -46.51 -40.14
N SER A 340 -46.29 -45.46 -40.02
CA SER A 340 -45.46 -45.18 -38.83
C SER A 340 -46.09 -44.17 -37.86
N PRO A 341 -46.17 -44.49 -36.55
CA PRO A 341 -46.29 -43.49 -35.49
C PRO A 341 -44.90 -43.15 -34.90
N ARG A 342 -44.59 -41.85 -34.92
CA ARG A 342 -43.35 -41.20 -34.45
C ARG A 342 -42.77 -41.79 -33.16
N THR A 343 -41.52 -42.26 -33.21
CA THR A 343 -40.75 -42.62 -32.00
C THR A 343 -40.40 -41.37 -31.18
N VAL A 344 -41.14 -41.15 -30.09
CA VAL A 344 -40.83 -40.09 -29.11
C VAL A 344 -39.53 -40.44 -28.39
N LYS A 345 -38.42 -39.89 -28.89
CA LYS A 345 -37.10 -40.00 -28.26
C LYS A 345 -37.18 -39.43 -26.84
N PRO A 346 -36.83 -40.18 -25.79
CA PRO A 346 -36.95 -39.68 -24.41
C PRO A 346 -36.10 -38.41 -24.24
N PRO A 347 -36.59 -37.42 -23.48
CA PRO A 347 -35.88 -36.15 -23.32
C PRO A 347 -34.50 -36.43 -22.74
N ARG A 348 -33.44 -35.97 -23.44
CA ARG A 348 -32.06 -36.08 -22.96
C ARG A 348 -31.99 -35.39 -21.60
N THR A 349 -31.89 -36.17 -20.53
CA THR A 349 -31.73 -35.63 -19.18
C THR A 349 -30.49 -34.75 -19.17
N ALA A 350 -30.71 -33.44 -19.00
CA ALA A 350 -29.65 -32.46 -19.11
C ALA A 350 -28.64 -32.72 -17.99
N LYS A 351 -27.50 -33.32 -18.34
CA LYS A 351 -26.45 -33.73 -17.40
C LYS A 351 -26.15 -32.53 -16.50
N PRO A 352 -26.42 -32.60 -15.19
CA PRO A 352 -26.41 -31.42 -14.33
C PRO A 352 -25.04 -30.75 -14.41
N PRO A 353 -24.96 -29.41 -14.49
CA PRO A 353 -23.70 -28.72 -14.68
C PRO A 353 -22.73 -29.11 -13.56
N ARG A 354 -21.56 -29.63 -13.94
CA ARG A 354 -20.49 -30.05 -13.01
C ARG A 354 -20.31 -28.96 -11.96
N ALA A 355 -20.42 -29.31 -10.68
CA ALA A 355 -20.38 -28.35 -9.59
C ALA A 355 -19.09 -27.53 -9.65
N ALA A 356 -19.22 -26.24 -9.94
CA ALA A 356 -18.06 -25.37 -10.17
C ALA A 356 -17.23 -25.26 -8.88
N HIS A 357 -15.95 -25.65 -8.95
CA HIS A 357 -15.06 -25.71 -7.78
C HIS A 357 -15.20 -24.46 -6.88
N PRO A 358 -15.35 -24.61 -5.56
CA PRO A 358 -15.68 -23.52 -4.64
C PRO A 358 -14.61 -22.42 -4.56
N LEU A 359 -13.42 -22.65 -5.09
CA LEU A 359 -12.37 -21.65 -5.29
C LEU A 359 -12.65 -20.79 -6.54
N ARG A 360 -12.91 -21.39 -7.71
CA ARG A 360 -13.21 -20.65 -8.96
C ARG A 360 -14.46 -19.78 -8.80
N SER A 361 -15.51 -20.29 -8.16
CA SER A 361 -16.74 -19.53 -7.88
C SER A 361 -16.60 -18.47 -6.77
N ALA A 362 -15.47 -18.42 -6.05
CA ALA A 362 -15.17 -17.41 -5.03
C ALA A 362 -14.13 -16.35 -5.47
N LEU A 363 -13.46 -16.57 -6.60
CA LEU A 363 -12.59 -15.60 -7.29
C LEU A 363 -13.31 -14.83 -8.40
N LEU A 364 -14.50 -15.30 -8.79
CA LEU A 364 -15.39 -14.62 -9.73
C LEU A 364 -16.48 -13.81 -8.99
N TRP A 365 -16.91 -12.71 -9.60
CA TRP A 365 -18.03 -11.90 -9.10
C TRP A 365 -19.39 -12.63 -9.16
N ASP A 366 -20.21 -12.43 -8.13
CA ASP A 366 -21.59 -12.92 -8.08
C ASP A 366 -22.48 -12.05 -8.99
N ARG A 367 -22.62 -12.48 -10.25
CA ARG A 367 -23.46 -11.83 -11.27
C ARG A 367 -24.96 -11.86 -10.93
N GLY A 368 -25.42 -12.81 -10.11
CA GLY A 368 -26.82 -12.94 -9.71
C GLY A 368 -27.22 -12.08 -8.51
N ALA A 369 -26.26 -11.69 -7.68
CA ALA A 369 -26.53 -10.88 -6.49
C ALA A 369 -27.09 -9.49 -6.80
N ARG A 370 -27.99 -9.03 -5.93
CA ARG A 370 -28.54 -7.66 -5.90
C ARG A 370 -28.22 -6.96 -4.57
N GLY A 371 -28.27 -5.62 -4.57
CA GLY A 371 -28.03 -4.79 -3.37
C GLY A 371 -26.70 -5.08 -2.64
N VAL A 372 -26.74 -5.11 -1.31
CA VAL A 372 -25.59 -5.35 -0.42
C VAL A 372 -24.82 -6.62 -0.79
N ARG A 373 -25.48 -7.68 -1.28
CA ARG A 373 -24.82 -8.93 -1.67
C ARG A 373 -23.86 -8.70 -2.85
N ARG A 374 -24.26 -7.91 -3.85
CA ARG A 374 -23.44 -7.58 -5.02
C ARG A 374 -22.25 -6.70 -4.62
N THR A 375 -22.51 -5.61 -3.90
CA THR A 375 -21.44 -4.69 -3.44
C THR A 375 -20.41 -5.42 -2.55
N ARG A 376 -20.86 -6.34 -1.69
CA ARG A 376 -19.96 -7.20 -0.90
C ARG A 376 -19.22 -8.24 -1.73
N SER A 377 -19.79 -8.76 -2.81
CA SER A 377 -19.08 -9.68 -3.71
C SER A 377 -17.96 -8.95 -4.46
N LEU A 378 -18.25 -7.79 -5.04
CA LEU A 378 -17.27 -6.94 -5.74
C LEU A 378 -16.08 -6.60 -4.82
N HIS A 379 -16.35 -5.94 -3.69
CA HIS A 379 -15.33 -5.58 -2.69
C HIS A 379 -14.51 -6.80 -2.22
N ALA A 380 -15.15 -7.96 -2.00
CA ALA A 380 -14.45 -9.16 -1.53
C ALA A 380 -13.70 -9.96 -2.61
N VAL A 381 -13.98 -9.74 -3.90
CA VAL A 381 -13.24 -10.35 -5.01
C VAL A 381 -12.09 -9.44 -5.40
N THR A 382 -12.36 -8.16 -5.67
CA THR A 382 -11.32 -7.18 -5.99
C THR A 382 -10.31 -7.03 -4.85
N GLY A 383 -10.75 -7.04 -3.58
CA GLY A 383 -9.84 -7.03 -2.42
C GLY A 383 -8.95 -8.27 -2.25
N VAL A 384 -9.24 -9.38 -2.96
CA VAL A 384 -8.31 -10.54 -3.04
C VAL A 384 -7.31 -10.34 -4.17
N TRP A 385 -7.76 -9.92 -5.35
CA TRP A 385 -6.84 -9.60 -6.46
C TRP A 385 -5.86 -8.48 -6.12
N LEU A 386 -6.31 -7.48 -5.35
CA LEU A 386 -5.46 -6.40 -4.87
C LEU A 386 -4.51 -6.78 -3.74
N SER A 387 -4.71 -7.90 -3.02
CA SER A 387 -3.99 -8.11 -1.76
C SER A 387 -2.48 -8.20 -1.94
N LEU A 388 -2.01 -8.78 -3.05
CA LEU A 388 -0.56 -8.86 -3.34
C LEU A 388 0.03 -7.47 -3.61
N GLY A 389 -0.59 -6.68 -4.50
CA GLY A 389 -0.12 -5.33 -4.83
C GLY A 389 -0.20 -4.36 -3.66
N LEU A 390 -1.27 -4.42 -2.86
CA LEU A 390 -1.42 -3.57 -1.66
C LEU A 390 -0.41 -3.95 -0.56
N LEU A 391 -0.08 -5.23 -0.39
CA LEU A 391 0.97 -5.64 0.56
C LEU A 391 2.36 -5.26 0.05
N PHE A 392 2.63 -5.35 -1.25
CA PHE A 392 3.88 -4.86 -1.86
C PHE A 392 4.07 -3.35 -1.65
N LEU A 393 3.08 -2.53 -2.06
CA LEU A 393 3.13 -1.08 -1.90
C LEU A 393 3.21 -0.64 -0.43
N SER A 394 2.54 -1.38 0.46
CA SER A 394 2.61 -1.14 1.90
C SER A 394 3.95 -1.56 2.51
N ALA A 395 4.59 -2.64 2.03
CA ALA A 395 5.91 -3.05 2.47
C ALA A 395 6.97 -1.99 2.12
N THR A 396 7.00 -1.56 0.86
CA THR A 396 7.96 -0.56 0.38
C THR A 396 7.68 0.81 0.98
N GLY A 397 6.42 1.24 1.05
CA GLY A 397 6.04 2.50 1.72
C GLY A 397 6.38 2.57 3.22
N LEU A 398 6.63 1.42 3.88
CA LEU A 398 7.11 1.36 5.26
C LEU A 398 8.64 1.30 5.39
N THR A 399 9.40 0.97 4.33
CA THR A 399 10.87 0.98 4.39
C THR A 399 11.47 2.39 4.36
N TRP A 400 10.70 3.42 3.98
CA TRP A 400 11.11 4.83 4.04
C TRP A 400 10.22 5.70 4.95
N SER A 401 9.40 5.09 5.82
CA SER A 401 8.58 5.84 6.79
C SER A 401 9.42 6.27 8.01
N ALA A 402 8.94 7.25 8.78
CA ALA A 402 9.76 7.88 9.82
C ALA A 402 10.09 6.93 10.99
N TYR A 403 9.19 5.99 11.34
CA TYR A 403 9.40 5.09 12.48
C TYR A 403 9.70 3.64 12.08
N ALA A 404 9.08 3.12 11.01
CA ALA A 404 9.39 1.79 10.49
C ALA A 404 10.63 1.81 9.56
N GLY A 405 10.81 2.85 8.75
CA GLY A 405 12.00 3.02 7.89
C GLY A 405 13.29 3.17 8.70
N ALA A 406 13.32 4.03 9.72
CA ALA A 406 14.48 4.15 10.61
C ALA A 406 14.89 2.82 11.28
N ARG A 407 13.92 1.93 11.56
CA ARG A 407 14.17 0.56 12.06
C ARG A 407 14.67 -0.38 10.97
N PHE A 408 14.19 -0.21 9.74
CA PHE A 408 14.70 -0.92 8.57
C PHE A 408 16.14 -0.52 8.24
N ASP A 409 16.50 0.76 8.34
CA ASP A 409 17.87 1.25 8.15
C ASP A 409 18.81 0.76 9.25
N THR A 410 18.35 0.79 10.52
CA THR A 410 19.07 0.17 11.64
C THR A 410 19.33 -1.33 11.38
N LEU A 411 18.36 -2.04 10.79
CA LEU A 411 18.51 -3.44 10.40
C LEU A 411 19.51 -3.61 9.25
N GLN A 412 19.45 -2.80 8.20
CA GLN A 412 20.37 -2.83 7.06
C GLN A 412 21.83 -2.60 7.50
N GLN A 413 22.06 -1.62 8.37
CA GLN A 413 23.38 -1.29 8.93
C GLN A 413 23.91 -2.44 9.80
N ASN A 414 23.12 -2.91 10.78
CA ASN A 414 23.53 -3.96 11.73
C ASN A 414 23.65 -5.37 11.12
N THR A 415 23.29 -5.56 9.83
CA THR A 415 23.40 -6.85 9.13
C THR A 415 24.31 -6.80 7.90
N SER A 416 25.10 -5.72 7.74
CA SER A 416 25.95 -5.50 6.55
C SER A 416 25.19 -5.59 5.23
N ALA A 417 23.91 -5.23 5.24
CA ALA A 417 22.97 -5.45 4.14
C ALA A 417 22.53 -4.15 3.44
N ALA A 418 23.09 -3.01 3.86
CA ALA A 418 22.99 -1.71 3.21
C ALA A 418 23.70 -1.68 1.83
N ALA A 419 23.49 -0.62 1.06
CA ALA A 419 24.23 -0.39 -0.17
C ALA A 419 25.72 -0.10 0.12
N PRO A 420 26.66 -0.58 -0.72
CA PRO A 420 28.05 -0.14 -0.68
C PRO A 420 28.20 1.38 -0.83
N VAL A 421 29.26 1.91 -0.24
CA VAL A 421 29.62 3.34 -0.25
C VAL A 421 30.96 3.50 -0.97
N LEU A 422 31.09 4.54 -1.79
CA LEU A 422 32.39 4.93 -2.37
C LEU A 422 33.29 5.57 -1.31
N ASP A 423 34.56 5.20 -1.30
CA ASP A 423 35.62 6.01 -0.67
C ASP A 423 35.99 7.18 -1.59
N THR A 424 35.96 8.40 -1.05
CA THR A 424 36.30 9.64 -1.76
C THR A 424 37.52 10.35 -1.17
N THR A 425 38.21 9.73 -0.22
CA THR A 425 39.46 10.26 0.34
C THR A 425 40.62 10.11 -0.66
N LEU A 426 41.55 11.08 -0.68
CA LEU A 426 42.73 11.05 -1.56
C LEU A 426 44.03 11.19 -0.74
N PRO A 427 45.15 10.61 -1.19
CA PRO A 427 46.43 10.78 -0.51
C PRO A 427 46.84 12.26 -0.43
N GLY A 428 46.77 12.83 0.77
CA GLY A 428 47.04 14.24 1.05
C GLY A 428 45.82 15.10 1.39
N SER A 429 44.58 14.59 1.25
CA SER A 429 43.40 15.29 1.78
C SER A 429 43.47 15.35 3.31
N GLY A 430 43.47 16.56 3.88
CA GLY A 430 43.69 16.82 5.31
C GLY A 430 42.52 16.45 6.24
N ALA A 431 41.84 15.34 5.99
CA ALA A 431 40.64 14.91 6.70
C ALA A 431 40.84 13.52 7.33
N GLY A 432 40.91 13.47 8.66
CA GLY A 432 41.06 12.22 9.42
C GLY A 432 39.72 11.54 9.69
N GLY A 433 39.43 10.44 8.99
CA GLY A 433 38.48 9.41 9.43
C GLY A 433 37.00 9.81 9.44
N GLY A 434 36.36 9.89 8.27
CA GLY A 434 34.92 10.12 8.17
C GLY A 434 34.35 9.80 6.79
N ALA A 435 34.04 8.53 6.51
CA ALA A 435 33.38 8.11 5.27
C ALA A 435 31.90 8.56 5.27
N THR A 436 31.64 9.82 4.92
CA THR A 436 30.27 10.38 4.77
C THR A 436 29.64 9.87 3.48
N GLY A 437 29.26 8.58 3.49
CA GLY A 437 28.85 7.86 2.29
C GLY A 437 27.61 8.46 1.62
N HIS A 438 27.73 8.73 0.32
CA HIS A 438 26.63 9.15 -0.56
C HIS A 438 25.67 7.99 -0.86
N GLY A 439 24.98 7.49 0.16
CA GLY A 439 23.74 6.75 -0.05
C GLY A 439 22.68 7.68 -0.62
N GLU A 440 21.89 7.23 -1.60
CA GLU A 440 20.88 8.06 -2.31
C GLU A 440 19.79 8.68 -1.41
N HIS A 441 19.73 8.29 -0.14
CA HIS A 441 18.80 8.82 0.87
C HIS A 441 19.52 9.31 2.15
N ALA A 442 20.86 9.40 2.14
CA ALA A 442 21.68 9.71 3.31
C ALA A 442 22.02 11.21 3.40
N GLY A 443 21.12 11.98 4.03
CA GLY A 443 21.47 13.24 4.69
C GLY A 443 21.65 14.49 3.81
N HIS A 444 20.55 15.11 3.39
CA HIS A 444 20.52 16.51 2.91
C HIS A 444 20.73 17.55 4.05
N GLY A 445 21.42 17.18 5.13
CA GLY A 445 21.36 17.85 6.44
C GLY A 445 22.56 18.74 6.80
N ALA A 446 23.44 19.07 5.84
CA ALA A 446 24.61 19.91 6.08
C ALA A 446 24.75 20.99 4.99
N ALA A 447 24.82 22.26 5.40
CA ALA A 447 25.21 23.34 4.52
C ALA A 447 26.70 23.18 4.15
N LYS A 448 26.98 22.80 2.89
CA LYS A 448 28.35 22.63 2.38
C LYS A 448 29.19 23.90 2.63
N PRO A 449 30.44 23.80 3.12
CA PRO A 449 31.34 24.94 3.21
C PRO A 449 31.54 25.63 1.84
N LYS A 450 31.84 26.93 1.85
CA LYS A 450 32.25 27.64 0.62
C LYS A 450 33.69 27.29 0.25
N GLY A 451 33.88 26.08 -0.29
CA GLY A 451 35.08 25.76 -1.06
C GLY A 451 35.20 26.64 -2.31
N ALA A 452 36.37 26.64 -2.94
CA ALA A 452 36.53 27.24 -4.27
C ALA A 452 35.57 26.56 -5.26
N ALA A 453 35.03 27.33 -6.21
CA ALA A 453 34.17 26.74 -7.24
C ALA A 453 34.99 25.74 -8.08
N PRO A 454 34.53 24.48 -8.24
CA PRO A 454 35.28 23.46 -8.96
C PRO A 454 35.41 23.84 -10.44
N ASP A 455 36.56 23.55 -11.03
CA ASP A 455 36.83 23.85 -12.44
C ASP A 455 35.82 23.13 -13.35
N PRO A 456 35.04 23.85 -14.18
CA PRO A 456 34.16 23.25 -15.18
C PRO A 456 34.88 22.29 -16.15
N GLY A 457 36.17 22.49 -16.41
CA GLY A 457 36.98 21.59 -17.24
C GLY A 457 37.13 20.18 -16.67
N HIS A 458 37.18 20.03 -15.34
CA HIS A 458 37.28 18.72 -14.69
C HIS A 458 36.04 17.86 -14.88
N PHE A 459 34.84 18.44 -15.08
CA PHE A 459 33.62 17.65 -15.33
C PHE A 459 33.74 16.79 -16.60
N GLU A 460 34.34 17.32 -17.68
CA GLU A 460 34.49 16.59 -18.94
C GLU A 460 35.51 15.45 -18.81
N ALA A 461 36.67 15.72 -18.18
CA ALA A 461 37.70 14.72 -17.95
C ALA A 461 37.23 13.58 -17.02
N VAL A 462 36.56 13.93 -15.91
CA VAL A 462 35.97 12.99 -14.96
C VAL A 462 34.87 12.16 -15.61
N LEU A 463 33.99 12.78 -16.40
CA LEU A 463 32.97 12.05 -17.16
C LEU A 463 33.61 11.09 -18.18
N ALA A 464 34.58 11.56 -18.97
CA ALA A 464 35.28 10.73 -19.95
C ALA A 464 35.96 9.51 -19.31
N ARG A 465 36.58 9.68 -18.12
CA ARG A 465 37.13 8.56 -17.34
C ARG A 465 36.06 7.60 -16.83
N ALA A 466 34.92 8.10 -16.35
CA ALA A 466 33.81 7.25 -15.94
C ALA A 466 33.18 6.48 -17.11
N ARG A 467 33.04 7.10 -18.29
CA ARG A 467 32.59 6.43 -19.52
C ARG A 467 33.58 5.33 -19.95
N ALA A 468 34.88 5.64 -19.99
CA ALA A 468 35.93 4.67 -20.29
C ALA A 468 36.00 3.52 -19.28
N ALA A 469 35.55 3.74 -18.04
CA ALA A 469 35.45 2.74 -16.99
C ALA A 469 34.22 1.82 -17.08
N GLY A 470 33.28 2.10 -18.00
CA GLY A 470 32.11 1.29 -18.29
C GLY A 470 30.75 1.90 -17.91
N LEU A 471 30.69 3.09 -17.31
CA LEU A 471 29.43 3.69 -16.87
C LEU A 471 28.66 4.25 -18.06
N GLY A 472 27.67 3.49 -18.54
CA GLY A 472 26.72 3.89 -19.59
C GLY A 472 25.58 4.79 -19.06
N GLY A 473 24.64 5.12 -19.95
CA GLY A 473 23.35 5.75 -19.60
C GLY A 473 23.44 7.07 -18.83
N THR A 474 22.44 7.32 -17.99
CA THR A 474 22.29 8.58 -17.24
C THR A 474 23.24 8.59 -16.04
N VAL A 475 24.18 9.54 -15.99
CA VAL A 475 25.07 9.72 -14.84
C VAL A 475 24.93 11.09 -14.20
N THR A 476 25.17 11.14 -12.89
CA THR A 476 25.40 12.38 -12.14
C THR A 476 26.89 12.49 -11.83
N VAL A 477 27.52 13.60 -12.23
CA VAL A 477 28.89 13.97 -11.88
C VAL A 477 28.82 14.97 -10.73
N THR A 478 29.47 14.65 -9.60
CA THR A 478 29.46 15.46 -8.39
C THR A 478 30.90 15.84 -8.01
N PRO A 479 31.23 17.14 -7.91
CA PRO A 479 32.50 17.60 -7.36
C PRO A 479 32.69 17.17 -5.89
N PRO A 480 33.93 17.04 -5.41
CA PRO A 480 34.21 16.70 -4.02
C PRO A 480 33.67 17.77 -3.06
N ALA A 481 33.23 17.35 -1.87
CA ALA A 481 32.73 18.26 -0.84
C ALA A 481 33.84 19.09 -0.18
N GLU A 482 35.08 18.59 -0.20
CA GLU A 482 36.27 19.24 0.36
C GLU A 482 37.36 19.39 -0.71
N PRO A 483 38.20 20.45 -0.67
CA PRO A 483 39.31 20.62 -1.59
C PRO A 483 40.28 19.43 -1.54
N GLY A 484 40.57 18.83 -2.69
CA GLY A 484 41.47 17.68 -2.79
C GLY A 484 40.83 16.33 -2.42
N GLY A 485 39.50 16.23 -2.34
CA GLY A 485 38.79 14.93 -2.35
C GLY A 485 38.53 14.41 -3.77
N ALA A 486 38.11 13.16 -3.89
CA ALA A 486 37.72 12.56 -5.16
C ALA A 486 36.33 13.01 -5.64
N TRP A 487 36.17 13.19 -6.95
CA TRP A 487 34.88 13.39 -7.60
C TRP A 487 34.09 12.09 -7.62
N THR A 488 32.75 12.16 -7.61
CA THR A 488 31.92 10.95 -7.80
C THR A 488 31.14 11.01 -9.11
N VAL A 489 31.09 9.88 -9.82
CA VAL A 489 30.20 9.69 -10.97
C VAL A 489 29.33 8.47 -10.71
N ALA A 490 28.01 8.67 -10.66
CA ALA A 490 27.04 7.64 -10.30
C ALA A 490 25.96 7.48 -11.39
N GLN A 491 25.69 6.24 -11.81
CA GLN A 491 24.56 5.93 -12.70
C GLN A 491 23.21 6.07 -11.99
N ARG A 492 22.20 6.53 -12.71
CA ARG A 492 20.83 6.73 -12.21
C ARG A 492 19.74 6.03 -13.04
N ASP A 493 20.13 5.06 -13.88
CA ASP A 493 19.20 4.36 -14.77
C ASP A 493 18.28 3.42 -13.97
N ASN A 494 17.10 3.92 -13.59
CA ASN A 494 16.15 3.29 -12.68
C ASN A 494 15.04 2.48 -13.38
N THR A 495 15.06 2.42 -14.72
CA THR A 495 14.18 1.58 -15.54
C THR A 495 14.93 0.30 -15.91
N TRP A 496 14.25 -0.85 -15.93
CA TRP A 496 14.87 -2.15 -16.17
C TRP A 496 15.38 -2.33 -17.62
N PRO A 497 16.60 -2.86 -17.84
CA PRO A 497 17.59 -3.26 -16.83
C PRO A 497 18.21 -2.06 -16.11
N VAL A 498 18.22 -2.08 -14.77
CA VAL A 498 18.68 -0.96 -13.95
C VAL A 498 20.20 -0.93 -13.83
N HIS A 499 20.78 0.27 -13.80
CA HIS A 499 22.22 0.48 -13.66
C HIS A 499 22.48 1.49 -12.54
N TYR A 500 23.30 1.09 -11.58
CA TYR A 500 23.63 1.85 -10.36
C TYR A 500 25.10 1.70 -9.99
N ASP A 501 25.99 1.53 -10.97
CA ASP A 501 27.43 1.53 -10.74
C ASP A 501 27.90 2.97 -10.52
N GLN A 502 28.91 3.13 -9.65
CA GLN A 502 29.46 4.41 -9.26
C GLN A 502 30.99 4.31 -9.18
N VAL A 503 31.69 5.39 -9.51
CA VAL A 503 33.15 5.49 -9.38
C VAL A 503 33.57 6.77 -8.67
N ALA A 504 34.64 6.68 -7.88
CA ALA A 504 35.38 7.82 -7.36
C ALA A 504 36.55 8.14 -8.30
N VAL A 505 36.77 9.41 -8.63
CA VAL A 505 37.75 9.86 -9.63
C VAL A 505 38.64 10.97 -9.05
N ASP A 506 39.94 10.75 -9.07
CA ASP A 506 40.93 11.82 -8.90
C ASP A 506 41.01 12.59 -10.21
N ALA A 507 40.61 13.87 -10.22
CA ALA A 507 40.62 14.70 -11.42
C ALA A 507 42.05 15.10 -11.85
N GLU A 508 42.92 15.40 -10.88
CA GLU A 508 44.30 15.86 -11.10
C GLU A 508 45.16 14.74 -11.72
N ARG A 509 45.01 13.52 -11.20
CA ARG A 509 45.66 12.32 -11.76
C ARG A 509 44.89 11.72 -12.94
N SER A 510 43.61 12.07 -13.08
CA SER A 510 42.67 11.43 -14.01
C SER A 510 42.62 9.90 -13.82
N GLU A 511 42.58 9.45 -12.57
CA GLU A 511 42.57 8.04 -12.15
C GLU A 511 41.28 7.71 -11.36
N ILE A 512 40.91 6.43 -11.31
CA ILE A 512 39.74 5.96 -10.54
C ILE A 512 40.24 5.30 -9.26
N THR A 513 39.85 5.85 -8.12
CA THR A 513 40.36 5.46 -6.80
C THR A 513 39.50 4.41 -6.11
N ASP A 514 38.18 4.43 -6.34
CA ASP A 514 37.25 3.42 -5.84
C ASP A 514 36.07 3.18 -6.80
N ARG A 515 35.40 2.03 -6.69
CA ARG A 515 34.25 1.64 -7.50
C ARG A 515 33.24 0.83 -6.70
N THR A 516 31.96 1.21 -6.77
CA THR A 516 30.85 0.35 -6.34
C THR A 516 30.05 -0.10 -7.56
N ARG A 517 29.73 -1.39 -7.67
CA ARG A 517 28.93 -1.92 -8.79
C ARG A 517 27.62 -2.50 -8.27
N TRP A 518 26.53 -2.29 -8.99
CA TRP A 518 25.22 -2.86 -8.71
C TRP A 518 25.26 -4.39 -8.60
N ALA A 519 26.15 -5.05 -9.37
CA ALA A 519 26.41 -6.48 -9.27
C ALA A 519 26.78 -6.94 -7.85
N ASP A 520 27.51 -6.12 -7.10
CA ASP A 520 28.05 -6.46 -5.77
C ASP A 520 27.14 -6.03 -4.60
N TYR A 521 26.06 -5.29 -4.85
CA TYR A 521 25.15 -4.83 -3.79
C TYR A 521 24.50 -6.02 -3.04
N PRO A 522 24.36 -5.97 -1.70
CA PRO A 522 23.64 -6.99 -0.94
C PRO A 522 22.20 -7.19 -1.41
N VAL A 523 21.66 -8.40 -1.23
CA VAL A 523 20.32 -8.78 -1.71
C VAL A 523 19.22 -7.90 -1.10
N LEU A 524 19.37 -7.47 0.16
CA LEU A 524 18.39 -6.58 0.81
C LEU A 524 18.42 -5.18 0.20
N ALA A 525 19.60 -4.58 0.02
CA ALA A 525 19.74 -3.31 -0.69
C ALA A 525 19.17 -3.39 -2.13
N LYS A 526 19.43 -4.48 -2.86
CA LYS A 526 18.85 -4.73 -4.18
C LYS A 526 17.32 -4.77 -4.15
N LEU A 527 16.74 -5.57 -3.25
CA LEU A 527 15.28 -5.70 -3.09
C LEU A 527 14.62 -4.39 -2.63
N SER A 528 15.29 -3.62 -1.77
CA SER A 528 14.85 -2.28 -1.36
C SER A 528 14.80 -1.33 -2.56
N LYS A 529 15.93 -1.12 -3.25
CA LYS A 529 16.05 -0.21 -4.40
C LYS A 529 15.07 -0.57 -5.53
N LEU A 530 14.98 -1.86 -5.89
CA LEU A 530 13.99 -2.35 -6.87
C LEU A 530 12.54 -2.20 -6.36
N GLY A 531 12.30 -2.40 -5.07
CA GLY A 531 11.00 -2.18 -4.43
C GLY A 531 10.55 -0.72 -4.49
N VAL A 532 11.46 0.23 -4.24
CA VAL A 532 11.23 1.68 -4.41
C VAL A 532 10.87 1.97 -5.86
N GLN A 533 11.72 1.63 -6.84
CA GLN A 533 11.42 1.91 -8.25
C GLN A 533 10.15 1.20 -8.75
N GLY A 534 9.83 0.04 -8.17
CA GLY A 534 8.58 -0.69 -8.39
C GLY A 534 7.36 0.08 -7.88
N HIS A 535 7.43 0.66 -6.68
CA HIS A 535 6.37 1.50 -6.10
C HIS A 535 6.22 2.83 -6.84
N MET A 536 7.33 3.47 -7.22
CA MET A 536 7.39 4.79 -7.88
C MET A 536 6.94 4.76 -9.35
N GLY A 537 6.63 3.60 -9.93
CA GLY A 537 6.23 3.47 -11.33
C GLY A 537 7.38 3.43 -12.35
N ALA A 538 8.63 3.59 -11.92
CA ALA A 538 9.79 3.64 -12.82
C ALA A 538 10.26 2.26 -13.33
N LEU A 539 10.28 1.23 -12.47
CA LEU A 539 11.09 0.01 -12.72
C LEU A 539 10.85 -0.68 -14.06
N PHE A 540 9.62 -0.73 -14.57
CA PHE A 540 9.31 -1.30 -15.90
C PHE A 540 8.63 -0.27 -16.82
N GLY A 541 8.95 1.02 -16.63
CA GLY A 541 8.37 2.15 -17.36
C GLY A 541 6.84 2.09 -17.41
N LEU A 542 6.28 2.32 -18.59
CA LEU A 542 4.84 2.31 -18.84
C LEU A 542 4.12 1.04 -18.35
N ALA A 543 4.76 -0.14 -18.41
CA ALA A 543 4.15 -1.38 -17.92
C ALA A 543 3.93 -1.34 -16.40
N ASN A 544 4.86 -0.74 -15.65
CA ASN A 544 4.71 -0.55 -14.21
C ASN A 544 3.66 0.53 -13.89
N GLN A 545 3.70 1.67 -14.60
CA GLN A 545 2.69 2.73 -14.48
C GLN A 545 1.26 2.20 -14.67
N LEU A 546 1.01 1.40 -15.70
CA LEU A 546 -0.30 0.81 -15.98
C LEU A 546 -0.77 -0.17 -14.89
N VAL A 547 0.13 -0.96 -14.31
CA VAL A 547 -0.18 -1.87 -13.19
C VAL A 547 -0.54 -1.06 -11.93
N LEU A 548 0.23 -0.04 -11.59
CA LEU A 548 -0.03 0.83 -10.44
C LEU A 548 -1.33 1.64 -10.61
N ALA A 549 -1.58 2.18 -11.80
CA ALA A 549 -2.84 2.85 -12.13
C ALA A 549 -4.05 1.92 -11.96
N ALA A 550 -3.94 0.66 -12.41
CA ALA A 550 -4.99 -0.34 -12.21
C ALA A 550 -5.19 -0.69 -10.72
N LEU A 551 -4.13 -0.81 -9.93
CA LEU A 551 -4.20 -1.00 -8.47
C LEU A 551 -4.89 0.19 -7.79
N ALA A 552 -4.53 1.43 -8.14
CA ALA A 552 -5.08 2.66 -7.58
C ALA A 552 -6.59 2.83 -7.88
N LEU A 553 -7.00 2.62 -9.14
CA LEU A 553 -8.41 2.66 -9.55
C LEU A 553 -9.23 1.56 -8.83
N ALA A 554 -8.70 0.35 -8.73
CA ALA A 554 -9.39 -0.74 -8.04
C ALA A 554 -9.41 -0.56 -6.51
N LEU A 555 -8.38 0.01 -5.88
CA LEU A 555 -8.38 0.40 -4.47
C LEU A 555 -9.46 1.45 -4.19
N THR A 556 -9.54 2.49 -5.03
CA THR A 556 -10.60 3.50 -5.02
C THR A 556 -11.99 2.86 -5.06
N LEU A 557 -12.23 1.94 -5.98
CA LEU A 557 -13.49 1.19 -6.07
C LEU A 557 -13.77 0.33 -4.82
N VAL A 558 -12.77 -0.35 -4.25
CA VAL A 558 -12.91 -1.16 -3.03
C VAL A 558 -13.26 -0.30 -1.81
N VAL A 559 -12.67 0.89 -1.68
CA VAL A 559 -13.00 1.89 -0.65
C VAL A 559 -14.43 2.42 -0.83
N LEU A 560 -14.79 2.86 -2.04
CA LEU A 560 -16.14 3.35 -2.35
C LEU A 560 -17.21 2.26 -2.13
N TRP A 561 -16.93 1.00 -2.43
CA TRP A 561 -17.80 -0.13 -2.11
C TRP A 561 -17.87 -0.43 -0.60
N GLY A 562 -16.80 -0.15 0.15
CA GLY A 562 -16.79 -0.18 1.62
C GLY A 562 -17.80 0.81 2.22
N TYR A 563 -17.67 2.10 1.88
CA TYR A 563 -18.61 3.14 2.32
C TYR A 563 -20.04 2.88 1.79
N ARG A 564 -20.20 2.44 0.54
CA ARG A 564 -21.50 2.05 -0.02
C ARG A 564 -22.15 0.89 0.75
N MET A 565 -21.39 -0.12 1.16
CA MET A 565 -21.91 -1.21 2.02
C MET A 565 -22.34 -0.72 3.40
N TRP A 566 -21.68 0.30 3.96
CA TRP A 566 -22.07 0.92 5.24
C TRP A 566 -23.33 1.76 5.09
N TRP A 567 -23.42 2.59 4.05
CA TRP A 567 -24.61 3.39 3.71
C TRP A 567 -25.85 2.53 3.41
N GLN A 568 -25.69 1.38 2.75
CA GLN A 568 -26.75 0.40 2.52
C GLN A 568 -27.19 -0.36 3.79
N ARG A 569 -26.47 -0.24 4.91
CA ARG A 569 -26.81 -0.84 6.22
C ARG A 569 -27.43 0.16 7.21
N ARG A 570 -27.73 1.40 6.78
CA ARG A 570 -28.53 2.33 7.58
C ARG A 570 -29.93 1.75 7.83
N PRO A 571 -30.52 1.87 9.03
CA PRO A 571 -31.89 1.41 9.27
C PRO A 571 -32.88 2.27 8.47
N THR A 572 -33.42 1.73 7.37
CA THR A 572 -34.37 2.43 6.49
C THR A 572 -35.84 2.21 6.86
N ARG A 573 -36.15 1.25 7.75
CA ARG A 573 -37.50 1.06 8.29
C ARG A 573 -37.68 1.87 9.57
N ARG A 574 -38.69 2.75 9.56
CA ARG A 574 -39.42 3.19 10.76
C ARG A 574 -39.94 1.94 11.49
N GLY A 575 -40.02 1.95 12.82
CA GLY A 575 -40.56 0.81 13.56
C GLY A 575 -42.00 0.53 13.15
N GLY A 576 -42.38 -0.74 13.05
CA GLY A 576 -43.81 -1.10 13.03
C GLY A 576 -44.42 -0.85 14.42
N ALA A 577 -45.69 -0.45 14.46
CA ALA A 577 -46.56 -0.29 15.64
C ALA A 577 -45.88 0.18 16.95
N GLY A 578 -46.01 1.48 17.26
CA GLY A 578 -45.87 1.99 18.64
C GLY A 578 -44.52 2.58 19.07
N GLY A 579 -43.47 2.60 18.23
CA GLY A 579 -42.12 3.01 18.66
C GLY A 579 -41.45 4.12 17.83
N LEU A 580 -41.04 5.22 18.50
CA LEU A 580 -40.24 6.33 17.94
C LEU A 580 -38.77 5.94 17.65
N ALA A 581 -38.57 4.93 16.81
CA ALA A 581 -37.26 4.54 16.30
C ALA A 581 -36.69 5.64 15.36
N LYS A 582 -36.01 6.64 15.93
CA LYS A 582 -35.32 7.71 15.17
C LYS A 582 -34.41 7.08 14.10
N PRO A 583 -34.50 7.50 12.82
CA PRO A 583 -33.69 6.93 11.76
C PRO A 583 -32.20 7.20 12.02
N ALA A 584 -31.44 6.16 12.32
CA ALA A 584 -30.01 6.30 12.60
C ALA A 584 -29.29 6.74 11.32
N ARG A 585 -28.68 7.93 11.34
CA ARG A 585 -27.99 8.54 10.19
C ARG A 585 -26.81 7.71 9.66
N LEU A 586 -26.31 6.75 10.45
CA LEU A 586 -25.14 5.91 10.14
C LEU A 586 -25.49 4.41 10.23
N GLY A 587 -24.78 3.58 9.47
CA GLY A 587 -24.96 2.12 9.47
C GLY A 587 -24.52 1.46 10.79
N ARG A 588 -25.26 0.43 11.26
CA ARG A 588 -24.99 -0.28 12.52
C ARG A 588 -23.56 -0.89 12.54
N ALA A 589 -22.76 -0.48 13.53
CA ALA A 589 -21.40 -0.97 13.74
C ALA A 589 -21.34 -2.43 14.24
N PRO A 590 -20.21 -3.15 14.07
CA PRO A 590 -20.05 -4.53 14.51
C PRO A 590 -20.12 -4.72 16.03
N VAL A 591 -20.65 -5.89 16.45
CA VAL A 591 -20.91 -6.24 17.85
C VAL A 591 -19.61 -6.37 18.67
N ARG A 592 -19.64 -5.88 19.91
CA ARG A 592 -18.49 -5.88 20.85
C ARG A 592 -18.35 -7.22 21.59
N GLY A 593 -17.29 -7.35 22.37
CA GLY A 593 -17.06 -8.52 23.23
C GLY A 593 -16.60 -9.78 22.49
N ALA A 594 -16.34 -9.71 21.18
CA ALA A 594 -15.88 -10.84 20.38
C ALA A 594 -14.57 -11.49 20.91
N TRP A 595 -13.68 -10.69 21.50
CA TRP A 595 -12.45 -11.14 22.18
C TRP A 595 -12.73 -12.22 23.24
N ARG A 596 -13.83 -12.10 24.01
CA ARG A 596 -14.25 -13.10 25.03
C ARG A 596 -14.73 -14.44 24.44
N ARG A 597 -14.69 -14.59 23.12
CA ARG A 597 -15.05 -15.81 22.36
C ARG A 597 -13.90 -16.32 21.49
N VAL A 598 -12.70 -15.76 21.64
CA VAL A 598 -11.47 -16.25 21.01
C VAL A 598 -10.88 -17.35 21.91
N PRO A 599 -10.44 -18.51 21.36
CA PRO A 599 -9.88 -19.58 22.17
C PRO A 599 -8.49 -19.20 22.70
N LEU A 600 -8.18 -19.63 23.93
CA LEU A 600 -6.96 -19.22 24.65
C LEU A 600 -5.65 -19.38 23.87
N PRO A 601 -5.38 -20.49 23.12
CA PRO A 601 -4.15 -20.60 22.33
C PRO A 601 -3.97 -19.53 21.26
N VAL A 602 -5.07 -19.01 20.69
CA VAL A 602 -5.03 -17.92 19.70
C VAL A 602 -4.74 -16.57 20.36
N LEU A 603 -5.08 -16.41 21.64
CA LEU A 603 -4.65 -15.24 22.43
C LEU A 603 -3.17 -15.38 22.84
N LEU A 604 -2.75 -16.54 23.32
CA LEU A 604 -1.36 -16.80 23.75
C LEU A 604 -0.34 -16.67 22.60
N ALA A 605 -0.69 -17.08 21.37
CA ALA A 605 0.16 -16.85 20.19
C ALA A 605 -0.06 -15.46 19.56
N GLY A 606 -1.30 -14.95 19.58
CA GLY A 606 -1.66 -13.70 18.90
C GLY A 606 -1.21 -12.44 19.62
N LEU A 607 -1.15 -12.44 20.95
CA LEU A 607 -0.76 -11.25 21.73
C LEU A 607 0.76 -10.96 21.62
N PRO A 608 1.67 -11.94 21.75
CA PRO A 608 3.10 -11.72 21.52
C PRO A 608 3.40 -11.35 20.07
N LEU A 609 2.72 -11.94 19.09
CA LEU A 609 2.86 -11.56 17.68
C LEU A 609 2.41 -10.10 17.43
N ALA A 610 1.29 -9.69 18.02
CA ALA A 610 0.81 -8.31 17.93
C ALA A 610 1.76 -7.32 18.64
N ALA A 611 2.38 -7.73 19.76
CA ALA A 611 3.39 -6.92 20.44
C ALA A 611 4.69 -6.81 19.63
N LEU A 612 5.17 -7.90 19.02
CA LEU A 612 6.36 -7.90 18.16
C LEU A 612 6.15 -7.04 16.90
N VAL A 613 5.01 -7.17 16.23
CA VAL A 613 4.64 -6.34 15.07
C VAL A 613 4.42 -4.87 15.48
N GLY A 614 3.78 -4.62 16.63
CA GLY A 614 3.59 -3.27 17.17
C GLY A 614 4.88 -2.61 17.67
N TRP A 615 5.90 -3.39 18.03
CA TRP A 615 7.25 -2.91 18.29
C TRP A 615 7.97 -2.59 16.97
N ALA A 616 7.97 -3.52 16.01
CA ALA A 616 8.63 -3.34 14.71
C ALA A 616 8.04 -2.17 13.89
N VAL A 617 6.74 -1.90 14.03
CA VAL A 617 6.03 -0.79 13.41
C VAL A 617 5.36 0.06 14.50
N PRO A 618 6.09 1.01 15.14
CA PRO A 618 5.63 1.70 16.36
C PRO A 618 4.28 2.40 16.23
N VAL A 619 4.03 3.03 15.08
CA VAL A 619 2.77 3.75 14.80
C VAL A 619 1.57 2.79 14.83
N LEU A 620 1.72 1.55 14.34
CA LEU A 620 0.71 0.51 14.45
C LEU A 620 0.52 0.03 15.89
N GLY A 621 1.61 -0.16 16.64
CA GLY A 621 1.54 -0.56 18.05
C GLY A 621 0.76 0.45 18.91
N VAL A 622 1.12 1.72 18.81
CA VAL A 622 0.48 2.82 19.56
C VAL A 622 -0.98 3.01 19.15
N THR A 623 -1.29 3.04 17.86
CA THR A 623 -2.68 3.23 17.39
C THR A 623 -3.58 2.01 17.63
N LEU A 624 -3.02 0.79 17.60
CA LEU A 624 -3.72 -0.42 18.03
C LEU A 624 -4.01 -0.41 19.53
N LEU A 625 -3.05 0.00 20.37
CA LEU A 625 -3.26 0.18 21.80
C LEU A 625 -4.35 1.22 22.08
N GLY A 626 -4.31 2.38 21.41
CA GLY A 626 -5.34 3.41 21.50
C GLY A 626 -6.73 2.90 21.09
N PHE A 627 -6.83 2.10 20.02
CA PHE A 627 -8.07 1.44 19.62
C PHE A 627 -8.60 0.46 20.69
N LEU A 628 -7.71 -0.30 21.34
CA LEU A 628 -8.08 -1.23 22.42
C LEU A 628 -8.53 -0.49 23.69
N VAL A 629 -7.87 0.60 24.07
CA VAL A 629 -8.27 1.46 25.20
C VAL A 629 -9.63 2.10 24.94
N LEU A 630 -9.86 2.66 23.75
CA LEU A 630 -11.16 3.19 23.34
C LEU A 630 -12.24 2.10 23.29
N ASP A 631 -11.87 0.87 22.93
CA ASP A 631 -12.80 -0.27 22.97
C ASP A 631 -13.19 -0.65 24.40
N ALA A 632 -12.24 -0.61 25.34
CA ALA A 632 -12.50 -0.83 26.75
C ALA A 632 -13.37 0.28 27.36
N ALA A 633 -12.96 1.55 27.21
CA ALA A 633 -13.61 2.71 27.82
C ALA A 633 -15.08 2.86 27.40
N VAL A 634 -15.37 2.85 26.10
CA VAL A 634 -16.77 2.91 25.62
C VAL A 634 -17.51 1.58 25.90
N GLY A 635 -16.80 0.50 26.23
CA GLY A 635 -17.37 -0.75 26.72
C GLY A 635 -17.91 -0.61 28.15
N LEU A 636 -17.09 -0.04 29.05
CA LEU A 636 -17.46 0.28 30.44
C LEU A 636 -18.59 1.32 30.49
N ALA A 637 -18.48 2.42 29.73
CA ALA A 637 -19.50 3.47 29.68
C ALA A 637 -20.87 2.99 29.16
N ARG A 638 -20.93 1.84 28.46
CA ARG A 638 -22.20 1.20 28.04
C ARG A 638 -22.76 0.21 29.06
N ARG A 639 -21.94 -0.27 29.98
CA ARG A 639 -22.35 -1.11 31.11
C ARG A 639 -23.00 -0.24 32.18
N ALA A 640 -22.28 0.79 32.64
CA ALA A 640 -22.80 1.79 33.56
C ALA A 640 -24.14 2.38 33.10
N ARG A 641 -24.28 2.73 31.81
CA ARG A 641 -25.54 3.25 31.24
C ARG A 641 -26.68 2.23 31.12
N ALA A 642 -26.40 0.93 31.17
CA ALA A 642 -27.42 -0.11 31.24
C ALA A 642 -27.84 -0.34 32.70
N GLU A 643 -26.85 -0.41 33.59
CA GLU A 643 -27.03 -0.52 35.05
C GLU A 643 -27.84 0.68 35.61
N THR A 644 -27.57 1.92 35.16
CA THR A 644 -28.38 3.10 35.53
C THR A 644 -29.74 3.21 34.82
N ALA A 645 -30.07 2.31 33.88
CA ALA A 645 -31.33 2.30 33.15
C ALA A 645 -32.35 1.27 33.68
N GLU A 646 -32.01 0.59 34.77
CA GLU A 646 -32.84 -0.43 35.43
C GLU A 646 -33.41 -0.01 36.82
N PRO A 647 -34.11 1.15 36.95
CA PRO A 647 -35.00 1.38 38.11
C PRO A 647 -36.45 1.69 37.68
N ALA A 648 -37.17 0.71 37.13
CA ALA A 648 -38.62 0.82 36.83
C ALA A 648 -39.29 -0.55 36.57
N ARG A 649 -38.93 -1.60 37.30
CA ARG A 649 -39.54 -2.95 37.16
C ARG A 649 -40.15 -3.53 38.43
N ASP A 650 -39.77 -3.02 39.59
CA ASP A 650 -40.41 -3.35 40.87
C ASP A 650 -41.55 -2.36 41.17
N LEU A 651 -42.46 -2.18 40.19
CA LEU A 651 -43.82 -1.74 40.52
C LEU A 651 -44.55 -2.99 41.05
N PRO A 652 -45.22 -2.90 42.22
CA PRO A 652 -45.90 -4.06 42.79
C PRO A 652 -46.97 -4.59 41.83
N GLU A 653 -47.11 -5.90 41.79
CA GLU A 653 -48.09 -6.60 40.95
C GLU A 653 -49.51 -6.08 41.28
N PRO A 654 -50.33 -5.72 40.29
CA PRO A 654 -51.69 -5.28 40.56
C PRO A 654 -52.47 -6.43 41.24
N PRO A 655 -53.30 -6.14 42.26
CA PRO A 655 -54.02 -7.18 42.97
C PRO A 655 -54.90 -8.00 42.01
N PRO A 656 -55.09 -9.30 42.26
CA PRO A 656 -55.94 -10.14 41.42
C PRO A 656 -57.37 -9.59 41.38
N PRO A 657 -58.09 -9.76 40.25
CA PRO A 657 -59.45 -9.27 40.13
C PRO A 657 -60.33 -9.91 41.20
N VAL A 658 -61.05 -9.09 41.94
CA VAL A 658 -62.10 -9.54 42.86
C VAL A 658 -63.19 -10.17 42.00
N ALA A 659 -63.66 -11.35 42.38
CA ALA A 659 -64.84 -11.96 41.77
C ALA A 659 -66.08 -11.22 42.28
N GLU A 660 -66.55 -10.22 41.52
CA GLU A 660 -67.88 -9.68 41.70
C GLU A 660 -68.89 -10.78 41.36
N THR A 661 -69.68 -11.19 42.35
CA THR A 661 -70.81 -12.09 42.17
C THR A 661 -71.93 -11.35 41.45
N GLU A 662 -72.46 -11.95 40.39
CA GLU A 662 -73.64 -11.45 39.70
C GLU A 662 -74.85 -11.45 40.67
N ASP A 663 -75.40 -10.27 40.92
CA ASP A 663 -76.78 -10.08 41.37
C ASP A 663 -77.34 -8.92 40.52
N GLU A 664 -78.54 -9.09 39.96
CA GLU A 664 -79.02 -8.29 38.82
C GLU A 664 -79.99 -7.14 39.26
N PRO A 665 -80.81 -6.49 38.40
CA PRO A 665 -80.65 -5.07 38.13
C PRO A 665 -81.78 -4.19 38.68
N GLU A 666 -81.54 -2.87 38.83
CA GLU A 666 -82.61 -1.89 38.53
C GLU A 666 -82.15 -0.45 38.19
N ALA A 667 -82.79 0.09 37.15
CA ALA A 667 -83.25 1.48 36.97
C ALA A 667 -82.30 2.68 36.69
N VAL A 668 -82.95 3.75 36.17
CA VAL A 668 -82.56 5.18 36.06
C VAL A 668 -81.52 5.61 34.99
N ALA A 669 -81.94 5.50 33.74
CA ALA A 669 -82.10 6.59 32.74
C ALA A 669 -81.25 7.90 32.76
N ALA A 670 -80.87 8.31 31.52
CA ALA A 670 -81.05 9.63 30.88
C ALA A 670 -79.81 10.48 30.47
N VAL A 671 -80.02 11.32 29.44
CA VAL A 671 -79.16 12.42 28.91
C VAL A 671 -77.89 11.91 28.16
N ARG A 672 -77.77 12.00 26.82
CA ARG A 672 -77.45 13.17 25.95
C ARG A 672 -76.09 13.82 26.24
N ASP A 673 -75.27 14.19 25.26
CA ASP A 673 -75.31 14.07 23.78
C ASP A 673 -73.97 13.50 23.26
#